data_AF-A0A0F8H6P9-F1
#
_entry.id   AF-A0A0F8H6P9-F1
#
_cell.length_a   1.000
_cell.length_b   1.000
_cell.length_c   1.000
_cell.angle_alpha   90.00
_cell.angle_beta   90.00
_cell.angle_gamma   90.00
#
_symmetry.space_group_name_H-M   'P 1'
#
loop_
_entity.id
_entity.type
_entity.pdbx_description
1 polymer ?
#
loop_
_entity_poly.entity_id
_entity_poly.type
_entity_poly.pdbx_seq_one_letter_code
_entity_poly.pdbx_strand_id
1 'polypeptide(L)'
;MSECYGCNILNNYISNGTFNGYGIVFTESSNEVQNNTIINCTYGVFLGWLTGNNEFYNNTLTSNGHGIYAGESGGNVFSNNTISKNNIGISFEGHPSDNLITGNRIELNRQYGIYVKLIPYGIHEEPYNGTLQIYNNIFNNNISFFNDTGNYTDNYYAVIPVNNGAGVNSIELNTTKTPGPNILGGGPYLGGNYWAKPDGTGFSQNCNDWNGDGIGDSVYTVNAYDIDCLPLVSTSEQDQPVFPVADFSSNVTGGYVPFSVLFTDDSQNSTSRVWDFDNDGVIDSTDKTAVYVYPVSGAYTVNLTVNNANGTSSKLYPITASDRPQYTLTEAQITTNKSNQTSPAIYGDNIVFFDDQGGHYNIYVYNLSTSRESQITFNDTYYNTATGPAIYGDRVVWQEYRSTIPGVWDKADIHMYNLSTSTEIQITDSGQAFCPDIYGDRIVWTDIRNGKADIYIYDLSTSKETRITTNESYQGDPSIYGDKVVWQDSRNGDGHNPTDIYMYDLSTSREIQITDDDSDQYSPDIYGDRIVWADWRNRGWDIYMYNISTSRETRITIDKGSQEYPAIYGDKIAWVDSRNNNPDIYIYDLSTHVETRITSNNSAQLNPAIYGDRIVWTDCRNEYKQNDHLYVTNKDIYMCTVSEAEPSLKAPVADFSANTTSGNSPLKVLFADRSTGEPVYWLWDFGDGIYSRHALNATHTFTKPGKYDVSLTVTNENSSNTKTIPEYITVSAENHI
;
A
#
# COMPACT_ATOMS: atom_id res chain seq x y z
N MET A 1 -8.95 -9.02 24.04
CA MET A 1 -9.42 -9.46 25.37
C MET A 1 -8.22 -10.00 26.11
N SER A 2 -7.67 -9.22 27.03
CA SER A 2 -6.65 -9.63 27.99
C SER A 2 -7.03 -8.99 29.32
N GLU A 3 -7.41 -9.82 30.29
CA GLU A 3 -7.61 -9.45 31.69
C GLU A 3 -6.25 -9.02 32.24
N CYS A 4 -6.03 -7.72 32.35
CA CYS A 4 -4.80 -7.18 32.92
C CYS A 4 -5.20 -6.06 33.89
N TYR A 5 -4.57 -6.08 35.06
CA TYR A 5 -4.78 -5.14 36.15
C TYR A 5 -3.53 -4.26 36.22
N GLY A 6 -3.67 -2.94 36.09
CA GLY A 6 -2.51 -2.04 36.01
C GLY A 6 -1.84 -2.02 34.64
N CYS A 7 -2.60 -2.08 33.54
CA CYS A 7 -2.03 -2.06 32.20
C CYS A 7 -1.64 -0.65 31.78
N ASN A 8 -0.51 -0.54 31.10
CA ASN A 8 -0.07 0.70 30.46
C ASN A 8 -0.16 0.54 28.94
N ILE A 9 -1.10 1.24 28.30
CA ILE A 9 -1.27 1.29 26.85
C ILE A 9 -0.68 2.61 26.38
N LEU A 10 0.55 2.58 25.85
CA LEU A 10 1.31 3.78 25.53
C LEU A 10 1.71 3.80 24.05
N ASN A 11 1.58 4.96 23.39
CA ASN A 11 2.12 5.23 22.05
C ASN A 11 1.59 4.32 20.92
N ASN A 12 0.32 3.88 20.99
CA ASN A 12 -0.27 3.00 19.98
C ASN A 12 -1.12 3.75 18.95
N TYR A 13 -1.22 3.19 17.75
CA TYR A 13 -2.22 3.56 16.75
C TYR A 13 -3.27 2.45 16.65
N ILE A 14 -4.53 2.76 16.95
CA ILE A 14 -5.59 1.76 17.11
C ILE A 14 -6.74 2.09 16.15
N SER A 15 -7.11 1.13 15.31
CA SER A 15 -8.25 1.20 14.39
C SER A 15 -8.88 -0.18 14.25
N ASN A 16 -10.20 -0.28 14.44
CA ASN A 16 -10.91 -1.57 14.46
C ASN A 16 -12.24 -1.57 13.68
N GLY A 17 -12.44 -0.60 12.80
CA GLY A 17 -13.64 -0.50 11.94
C GLY A 17 -14.90 -0.03 12.66
N THR A 18 -15.86 0.47 11.88
CA THR A 18 -17.04 1.20 12.39
C THR A 18 -18.24 0.30 12.70
N PHE A 19 -18.17 -1.02 12.47
CA PHE A 19 -19.24 -1.97 12.74
C PHE A 19 -18.87 -2.87 13.93
N ASN A 20 -19.35 -2.53 15.14
CA ASN A 20 -19.03 -3.20 16.42
C ASN A 20 -17.54 -3.22 16.79
N GLY A 21 -16.71 -2.38 16.15
CA GLY A 21 -15.28 -2.28 16.44
C GLY A 21 -15.02 -1.46 17.71
N TYR A 22 -14.30 -2.06 18.65
CA TYR A 22 -13.81 -1.38 19.86
C TYR A 22 -12.32 -1.07 19.69
N GLY A 23 -11.88 0.13 20.06
CA GLY A 23 -10.46 0.48 20.13
C GLY A 23 -9.82 -0.11 21.38
N ILE A 24 -9.95 0.58 22.51
CA ILE A 24 -9.52 0.11 23.83
C ILE A 24 -10.76 -0.25 24.64
N VAL A 25 -10.73 -1.43 25.28
CA VAL A 25 -11.79 -1.90 26.17
C VAL A 25 -11.18 -2.20 27.52
N PHE A 26 -11.71 -1.57 28.56
CA PHE A 26 -11.42 -1.95 29.94
C PHE A 26 -12.65 -2.51 30.62
N THR A 27 -12.46 -3.67 31.25
CA THR A 27 -13.39 -4.32 32.18
C THR A 27 -12.86 -4.32 33.61
N GLU A 28 -11.66 -3.78 33.81
CA GLU A 28 -10.94 -3.71 35.09
C GLU A 28 -10.55 -2.26 35.42
N SER A 29 -10.14 -2.01 36.66
CA SER A 29 -9.77 -0.69 37.19
C SER A 29 -8.25 -0.44 37.19
N SER A 30 -7.84 0.81 37.43
CA SER A 30 -6.43 1.23 37.65
C SER A 30 -5.49 1.09 36.45
N ASN A 31 -5.92 1.44 35.24
CA ASN A 31 -5.12 1.38 34.01
C ASN A 31 -4.65 2.76 33.53
N GLU A 32 -3.59 2.77 32.73
CA GLU A 32 -3.00 3.98 32.15
C GLU A 32 -3.03 3.91 30.61
N VAL A 33 -3.51 4.98 29.97
CA VAL A 33 -3.58 5.11 28.51
C VAL A 33 -2.98 6.46 28.10
N GLN A 34 -1.85 6.41 27.41
CA GLN A 34 -1.07 7.60 27.08
C GLN A 34 -0.62 7.68 25.62
N ASN A 35 -0.68 8.87 25.01
CA ASN A 35 -0.10 9.14 23.69
C ASN A 35 -0.61 8.22 22.56
N ASN A 36 -1.80 7.65 22.70
CA ASN A 36 -2.37 6.78 21.67
C ASN A 36 -3.19 7.59 20.66
N THR A 37 -3.22 7.13 19.42
CA THR A 37 -4.12 7.63 18.37
C THR A 37 -5.17 6.57 18.06
N ILE A 38 -6.44 6.85 18.34
CA ILE A 38 -7.54 5.89 18.23
C ILE A 38 -8.56 6.40 17.21
N ILE A 39 -8.75 5.66 16.12
CA ILE A 39 -9.58 6.09 15.01
C ILE A 39 -10.52 5.02 14.46
N ASN A 40 -11.58 5.47 13.79
CA ASN A 40 -12.49 4.62 13.02
C ASN A 40 -13.10 3.45 13.81
N CYS A 41 -13.27 3.58 15.12
CA CYS A 41 -13.94 2.60 15.98
C CYS A 41 -15.40 3.00 16.26
N THR A 42 -16.25 2.04 16.59
CA THR A 42 -17.57 2.34 17.20
C THR A 42 -17.37 3.02 18.56
N TYR A 43 -16.49 2.48 19.37
CA TYR A 43 -16.03 3.07 20.64
C TYR A 43 -14.51 3.17 20.60
N GLY A 44 -13.95 4.38 20.65
CA GLY A 44 -12.51 4.59 20.71
C GLY A 44 -11.96 4.00 22.02
N VAL A 45 -12.48 4.48 23.14
CA VAL A 45 -12.30 3.87 24.46
C VAL A 45 -13.65 3.46 25.00
N PHE A 46 -13.75 2.24 25.51
CA PHE A 46 -14.92 1.71 26.20
C PHE A 46 -14.56 1.27 27.62
N LEU A 47 -15.17 1.93 28.61
CA LEU A 47 -15.10 1.57 30.02
C LEU A 47 -16.40 0.88 30.41
N GLY A 48 -16.30 -0.41 30.74
CA GLY A 48 -17.42 -1.25 31.15
C GLY A 48 -17.86 -1.02 32.60
N TRP A 49 -18.85 -1.79 33.03
CA TRP A 49 -19.46 -1.70 34.37
C TRP A 49 -18.44 -1.74 35.51
N LEU A 50 -18.56 -0.78 36.44
CA LEU A 50 -17.77 -0.66 37.67
C LEU A 50 -16.24 -0.55 37.45
N THR A 51 -15.83 -0.01 36.30
CA THR A 51 -14.41 0.30 36.03
C THR A 51 -14.04 1.67 36.55
N GLY A 52 -12.88 1.80 37.21
CA GLY A 52 -12.49 3.05 37.85
C GLY A 52 -11.00 3.26 38.03
N ASN A 53 -10.60 4.44 38.52
CA ASN A 53 -9.21 4.84 38.73
C ASN A 53 -8.31 4.72 37.49
N ASN A 54 -8.89 4.82 36.28
CA ASN A 54 -8.10 4.78 35.05
C ASN A 54 -7.66 6.19 34.64
N GLU A 55 -6.44 6.32 34.12
CA GLU A 55 -5.86 7.59 33.66
C GLU A 55 -5.67 7.60 32.14
N PHE A 56 -6.29 8.57 31.47
CA PHE A 56 -6.22 8.77 30.03
C PHE A 56 -5.61 10.13 29.73
N TYR A 57 -4.41 10.16 29.18
CA TYR A 57 -3.79 11.44 28.88
C TYR A 57 -2.96 11.54 27.60
N ASN A 58 -2.96 12.72 26.98
CA ASN A 58 -2.28 13.00 25.71
C ASN A 58 -2.72 12.09 24.54
N ASN A 59 -3.92 11.52 24.57
CA ASN A 59 -4.41 10.68 23.48
C ASN A 59 -5.13 11.51 22.42
N THR A 60 -5.10 11.04 21.18
CA THR A 60 -5.87 11.57 20.06
C THR A 60 -6.97 10.59 19.69
N LEU A 61 -8.23 10.95 19.92
CA LEU A 61 -9.39 10.13 19.58
C LEU A 61 -10.21 10.82 18.49
N THR A 62 -10.16 10.29 17.27
CA THR A 62 -10.79 10.96 16.11
C THR A 62 -11.55 10.02 15.17
N SER A 63 -12.64 10.51 14.57
CA SER A 63 -13.47 9.74 13.62
C SER A 63 -14.11 8.46 14.20
N ASN A 64 -14.36 8.40 15.51
CA ASN A 64 -15.05 7.28 16.15
C ASN A 64 -16.56 7.53 16.30
N GLY A 65 -17.34 6.50 16.58
CA GLY A 65 -18.73 6.65 17.03
C GLY A 65 -18.77 7.41 18.35
N HIS A 66 -18.13 6.86 19.38
CA HIS A 66 -17.81 7.57 20.62
C HIS A 66 -16.28 7.67 20.73
N GLY A 67 -15.74 8.86 21.01
CA GLY A 67 -14.33 8.99 21.36
C GLY A 67 -14.05 8.17 22.62
N ILE A 68 -14.71 8.54 23.71
CA ILE A 68 -14.69 7.80 24.99
C ILE A 68 -16.11 7.48 25.41
N TYR A 69 -16.37 6.24 25.79
CA TYR A 69 -17.62 5.79 26.40
C TYR A 69 -17.35 5.24 27.80
N ALA A 70 -18.00 5.83 28.79
CA ALA A 70 -17.90 5.50 30.20
C ALA A 70 -19.29 5.10 30.73
N GLY A 71 -19.58 3.80 30.74
CA GLY A 71 -20.84 3.24 31.21
C GLY A 71 -20.71 2.65 32.61
N GLU A 72 -21.43 3.20 33.59
CA GLU A 72 -21.37 2.78 34.99
C GLU A 72 -19.95 2.71 35.58
N SER A 73 -19.07 3.62 35.14
CA SER A 73 -17.66 3.70 35.51
C SER A 73 -17.33 5.02 36.23
N GLY A 74 -16.57 4.94 37.31
CA GLY A 74 -16.33 6.07 38.21
C GLY A 74 -14.88 6.18 38.68
N GLY A 75 -14.44 7.38 39.06
CA GLY A 75 -13.06 7.60 39.53
C GLY A 75 -12.01 7.70 38.41
N ASN A 76 -12.39 7.91 37.14
CA ASN A 76 -11.42 7.98 36.03
C ASN A 76 -10.96 9.42 35.75
N VAL A 77 -9.74 9.58 35.27
CA VAL A 77 -9.16 10.87 34.89
C VAL A 77 -8.93 10.91 33.38
N PHE A 78 -9.54 11.88 32.70
CA PHE A 78 -9.32 12.18 31.29
C PHE A 78 -8.64 13.54 31.19
N SER A 79 -7.36 13.57 30.82
CA SER A 79 -6.61 14.82 30.72
C SER A 79 -5.77 15.05 29.48
N ASN A 80 -5.68 16.27 28.97
CA ASN A 80 -4.83 16.61 27.82
C ASN A 80 -5.09 15.80 26.53
N ASN A 81 -6.29 15.24 26.36
CA ASN A 81 -6.64 14.49 25.15
C ASN A 81 -7.19 15.41 24.06
N THR A 82 -6.92 15.07 22.80
CA THR A 82 -7.54 15.68 21.62
C THR A 82 -8.65 14.78 21.11
N ILE A 83 -9.92 15.18 21.32
CA ILE A 83 -11.10 14.38 21.01
C ILE A 83 -11.91 15.12 19.94
N SER A 84 -11.76 14.69 18.68
CA SER A 84 -12.30 15.45 17.55
C SER A 84 -12.96 14.63 16.47
N LYS A 85 -13.93 15.20 15.75
CA LYS A 85 -14.58 14.55 14.59
C LYS A 85 -15.25 13.20 14.90
N ASN A 86 -15.53 12.89 16.17
CA ASN A 86 -16.30 11.71 16.55
C ASN A 86 -17.79 12.00 16.39
N ASN A 87 -18.66 10.99 16.41
CA ASN A 87 -20.10 11.24 16.49
C ASN A 87 -20.45 11.87 17.86
N ILE A 88 -19.95 11.30 18.94
CA ILE A 88 -19.96 11.87 20.31
C ILE A 88 -18.52 11.89 20.83
N GLY A 89 -18.08 13.00 21.44
CA GLY A 89 -16.73 13.12 22.00
C GLY A 89 -16.53 12.20 23.21
N ILE A 90 -17.18 12.52 24.33
CA ILE A 90 -17.20 11.69 25.54
C ILE A 90 -18.64 11.41 25.94
N SER A 91 -18.95 10.16 26.29
CA SER A 91 -20.28 9.71 26.72
C SER A 91 -20.20 9.13 28.13
N PHE A 92 -21.05 9.63 29.02
CA PHE A 92 -21.25 9.10 30.36
C PHE A 92 -22.67 8.57 30.50
N GLU A 93 -22.81 7.27 30.75
CA GLU A 93 -24.12 6.63 30.91
C GLU A 93 -24.19 5.86 32.25
N GLY A 94 -25.33 5.94 32.94
CA GLY A 94 -25.53 5.27 34.23
C GLY A 94 -25.07 6.10 35.43
N HIS A 95 -24.15 5.57 36.25
CA HIS A 95 -23.62 6.21 37.47
C HIS A 95 -22.13 6.60 37.35
N PRO A 96 -21.80 7.68 36.61
CA PRO A 96 -20.43 8.09 36.34
C PRO A 96 -19.80 8.93 37.48
N SER A 97 -19.81 8.43 38.71
CA SER A 97 -19.31 9.15 39.89
C SER A 97 -17.80 9.41 39.86
N ASP A 98 -17.37 10.58 40.33
CA ASP A 98 -15.96 10.90 40.63
C ASP A 98 -15.01 10.86 39.43
N ASN A 99 -15.53 11.07 38.22
CA ASN A 99 -14.70 11.22 37.03
C ASN A 99 -14.22 12.68 36.89
N LEU A 100 -12.96 12.86 36.48
CA LEU A 100 -12.30 14.15 36.27
C LEU A 100 -11.96 14.35 34.78
N ILE A 101 -12.45 15.44 34.19
CA ILE A 101 -12.19 15.81 32.80
C ILE A 101 -11.48 17.17 32.81
N THR A 102 -10.19 17.20 32.44
CA THR A 102 -9.41 18.44 32.48
C THR A 102 -8.31 18.57 31.43
N GLY A 103 -8.08 19.76 30.88
CA GLY A 103 -7.01 19.98 29.89
C GLY A 103 -7.31 19.40 28.50
N ASN A 104 -8.52 18.89 28.24
CA ASN A 104 -8.84 18.27 26.96
C ASN A 104 -9.29 19.30 25.91
N ARG A 105 -9.03 18.98 24.64
CA ARG A 105 -9.56 19.69 23.47
C ARG A 105 -10.62 18.84 22.80
N ILE A 106 -11.88 19.19 23.00
CA ILE A 106 -13.06 18.43 22.55
C ILE A 106 -13.78 19.24 21.48
N GLU A 107 -13.63 18.88 20.21
CA GLU A 107 -14.07 19.76 19.11
C GLU A 107 -14.56 19.04 17.86
N LEU A 108 -15.41 19.73 17.08
CA LEU A 108 -15.89 19.25 15.79
C LEU A 108 -16.56 17.86 15.84
N ASN A 109 -17.04 17.44 17.00
CA ASN A 109 -17.83 16.21 17.15
C ASN A 109 -19.24 16.46 16.62
N ARG A 110 -19.80 15.46 15.92
CA ARG A 110 -20.99 15.62 15.08
C ARG A 110 -22.25 15.94 15.87
N GLN A 111 -22.49 15.23 16.97
CA GLN A 111 -23.67 15.39 17.81
C GLN A 111 -23.35 16.19 19.07
N TYR A 112 -22.44 15.67 19.92
CA TYR A 112 -22.14 16.24 21.24
C TYR A 112 -20.64 16.22 21.53
N GLY A 113 -20.14 17.25 22.21
CA GLY A 113 -18.82 17.23 22.85
C GLY A 113 -18.80 16.25 24.03
N ILE A 114 -19.63 16.52 25.03
CA ILE A 114 -19.95 15.60 26.13
C ILE A 114 -21.44 15.30 26.14
N TYR A 115 -21.80 14.02 26.24
CA TYR A 115 -23.15 13.52 26.46
C TYR A 115 -23.22 12.83 27.82
N VAL A 116 -24.21 13.18 28.64
CA VAL A 116 -24.47 12.57 29.95
C VAL A 116 -25.89 12.05 30.00
N LYS A 117 -26.08 10.79 30.40
CA LYS A 117 -27.39 10.17 30.63
C LYS A 117 -27.40 9.40 31.94
N LEU A 118 -28.07 9.96 32.94
CA LEU A 118 -28.18 9.34 34.26
C LEU A 118 -29.38 8.39 34.28
N ILE A 119 -29.16 7.15 34.71
CA ILE A 119 -30.22 6.13 34.84
C ILE A 119 -30.42 5.83 36.34
N PRO A 120 -31.64 5.92 36.89
CA PRO A 120 -31.89 5.52 38.27
C PRO A 120 -31.72 4.00 38.45
N TYR A 121 -30.85 3.57 39.37
CA TYR A 121 -30.84 2.19 39.85
C TYR A 121 -32.07 1.91 40.72
N GLY A 122 -32.55 0.66 40.72
CA GLY A 122 -33.82 0.27 41.33
C GLY A 122 -34.02 0.64 42.81
N ILE A 123 -35.27 0.50 43.24
CA ILE A 123 -35.92 0.91 44.52
C ILE A 123 -35.26 0.52 45.87
N HIS A 124 -34.05 -0.04 45.90
CA HIS A 124 -33.32 -0.29 47.13
C HIS A 124 -31.82 -0.20 46.87
N GLU A 125 -31.21 0.94 47.20
CA GLU A 125 -29.93 1.11 47.90
C GLU A 125 -29.48 2.57 47.78
N GLU A 126 -28.72 3.03 48.77
CA GLU A 126 -28.33 4.42 49.09
C GLU A 126 -27.98 5.28 47.85
N PRO A 127 -28.31 6.59 47.83
CA PRO A 127 -27.89 7.47 46.75
C PRO A 127 -26.35 7.56 46.71
N TYR A 128 -25.76 7.08 45.61
CA TYR A 128 -24.34 7.29 45.35
C TYR A 128 -24.07 8.79 45.18
N ASN A 129 -23.24 9.32 46.09
CA ASN A 129 -23.00 10.75 46.26
C ASN A 129 -21.68 11.14 45.59
N GLY A 130 -21.57 10.89 44.29
CA GLY A 130 -20.36 11.16 43.50
C GLY A 130 -20.50 12.36 42.56
N THR A 131 -19.36 12.88 42.10
CA THR A 131 -19.33 14.14 41.31
C THR A 131 -18.61 13.98 39.97
N LEU A 132 -19.22 14.47 38.88
CA LEU A 132 -18.55 14.60 37.59
C LEU A 132 -17.89 15.98 37.48
N GLN A 133 -16.56 16.04 37.53
CA GLN A 133 -15.81 17.30 37.53
C GLN A 133 -15.27 17.61 36.14
N ILE A 134 -15.71 18.73 35.54
CA ILE A 134 -15.32 19.12 34.19
C ILE A 134 -14.82 20.55 34.21
N TYR A 135 -13.51 20.73 34.06
CA TYR A 135 -12.91 22.06 34.07
C TYR A 135 -11.60 22.14 33.31
N ASN A 136 -11.22 23.35 32.91
CA ASN A 136 -10.03 23.64 32.14
C ASN A 136 -9.96 22.90 30.80
N ASN A 137 -11.09 22.75 30.11
CA ASN A 137 -11.16 22.13 28.79
C ASN A 137 -11.52 23.16 27.71
N ILE A 138 -11.19 22.85 26.45
CA ILE A 138 -11.67 23.58 25.27
C ILE A 138 -12.80 22.78 24.63
N PHE A 139 -13.97 23.39 24.53
CA PHE A 139 -15.09 22.88 23.75
C PHE A 139 -15.31 23.72 22.51
N ASN A 140 -15.33 23.07 21.34
CA ASN A 140 -15.64 23.73 20.08
C ASN A 140 -16.54 22.83 19.21
N ASN A 141 -17.77 22.61 19.67
CA ASN A 141 -18.77 21.77 19.01
C ASN A 141 -20.06 22.57 18.82
N ASN A 142 -20.95 22.12 17.94
CA ASN A 142 -22.28 22.73 17.82
C ASN A 142 -23.07 22.60 19.13
N ILE A 143 -22.95 21.44 19.81
CA ILE A 143 -23.46 21.20 21.16
C ILE A 143 -22.31 20.68 22.01
N SER A 144 -21.73 21.54 22.84
CA SER A 144 -20.54 21.22 23.62
C SER A 144 -20.82 20.28 24.80
N PHE A 145 -22.00 20.40 25.41
CA PHE A 145 -22.40 19.62 26.56
C PHE A 145 -23.91 19.38 26.51
N PHE A 146 -24.33 18.14 26.72
CA PHE A 146 -25.74 17.76 26.80
C PHE A 146 -25.98 16.79 27.95
N ASN A 147 -26.92 17.16 28.83
CA ASN A 147 -27.34 16.38 30.00
C ASN A 147 -28.77 15.87 29.78
N ASP A 148 -28.89 14.60 29.43
CA ASP A 148 -30.14 13.90 29.19
C ASP A 148 -30.79 13.50 30.52
N THR A 149 -31.62 14.40 31.05
CA THR A 149 -32.36 14.22 32.31
C THR A 149 -33.62 13.34 32.17
N GLY A 150 -33.79 12.66 31.03
CA GLY A 150 -34.78 11.57 30.91
C GLY A 150 -36.25 12.00 30.90
N ASN A 151 -36.59 13.16 30.34
CA ASN A 151 -38.00 13.59 30.22
C ASN A 151 -38.70 12.87 29.04
N TYR A 152 -38.85 11.55 29.12
CA TYR A 152 -39.75 10.79 28.25
C TYR A 152 -41.10 10.69 28.94
N THR A 153 -42.05 11.50 28.48
CA THR A 153 -43.47 11.32 28.76
C THR A 153 -43.94 10.02 28.09
N ASP A 154 -43.83 8.89 28.78
CA ASP A 154 -44.76 7.76 28.66
C ASP A 154 -44.54 6.80 29.84
N ASN A 155 -45.45 6.93 30.81
CA ASN A 155 -45.62 6.16 32.03
C ASN A 155 -44.94 4.78 32.07
N TYR A 156 -44.11 4.55 33.09
CA TYR A 156 -44.39 3.52 34.11
C TYR A 156 -43.55 3.79 35.38
N TYR A 157 -44.26 4.17 36.45
CA TYR A 157 -43.83 4.48 37.83
C TYR A 157 -43.20 5.86 38.10
N ALA A 158 -44.08 6.73 38.58
CA ALA A 158 -43.87 7.86 39.49
C ALA A 158 -42.85 8.94 39.08
N VAL A 159 -43.43 10.04 38.58
CA VAL A 159 -42.88 11.38 38.65
C VAL A 159 -42.40 11.68 40.08
N ILE A 160 -41.08 11.80 40.24
CA ILE A 160 -40.49 12.76 41.17
C ILE A 160 -39.62 13.64 40.29
N PRO A 161 -39.87 14.96 40.21
CA PRO A 161 -38.87 15.87 39.69
C PRO A 161 -37.73 15.83 40.71
N VAL A 162 -36.69 15.03 40.45
CA VAL A 162 -35.48 15.06 41.28
C VAL A 162 -34.66 16.25 40.82
N ASN A 163 -35.12 17.41 41.22
CA ASN A 163 -34.18 18.38 41.74
C ASN A 163 -34.59 18.66 43.17
N ASN A 164 -33.61 18.67 44.07
CA ASN A 164 -33.50 19.52 45.26
C ASN A 164 -32.95 18.75 46.47
N GLY A 165 -31.69 19.03 46.78
CA GLY A 165 -31.06 18.70 48.06
C GLY A 165 -29.93 17.70 47.89
N ALA A 166 -28.71 18.16 48.20
CA ALA A 166 -27.50 17.39 48.49
C ALA A 166 -27.70 15.85 48.50
N GLY A 167 -27.21 15.14 47.48
CA GLY A 167 -27.15 13.67 47.56
C GLY A 167 -27.07 12.84 46.28
N VAL A 168 -27.36 13.36 45.08
CA VAL A 168 -27.49 12.51 43.87
C VAL A 168 -26.72 13.14 42.69
N ASN A 169 -25.67 12.47 42.19
CA ASN A 169 -24.81 12.81 41.05
C ASN A 169 -24.71 14.32 40.68
N SER A 170 -23.78 15.06 41.29
CA SER A 170 -23.52 16.46 40.95
C SER A 170 -22.59 16.59 39.74
N ILE A 171 -22.95 17.43 38.77
CA ILE A 171 -22.04 17.89 37.71
C ILE A 171 -21.41 19.19 38.17
N GLU A 172 -20.09 19.22 38.26
CA GLU A 172 -19.32 20.40 38.67
C GLU A 172 -18.53 20.95 37.49
N LEU A 173 -19.05 22.04 36.91
CA LEU A 173 -18.33 22.90 35.98
C LEU A 173 -17.62 23.97 36.84
N ASN A 174 -16.31 23.80 37.09
CA ASN A 174 -15.51 24.48 38.15
C ASN A 174 -16.17 25.65 38.90
N THR A 175 -16.39 25.46 40.21
CA THR A 175 -17.01 26.48 41.06
C THR A 175 -15.99 27.33 41.84
N THR A 176 -14.70 26.98 41.80
CA THR A 176 -13.66 27.63 42.62
C THR A 176 -12.46 28.07 41.79
N LYS A 177 -12.17 29.38 41.84
CA LYS A 177 -11.02 29.98 41.17
C LYS A 177 -9.73 29.58 41.87
N THR A 178 -8.88 28.82 41.17
CA THR A 178 -7.66 28.23 41.74
C THR A 178 -6.42 28.72 40.99
N PRO A 179 -5.33 29.14 41.64
CA PRO A 179 -4.10 29.52 40.93
C PRO A 179 -3.51 28.37 40.11
N GLY A 180 -3.11 28.64 38.85
CA GLY A 180 -2.47 27.67 37.95
C GLY A 180 -2.71 28.00 36.47
N PRO A 181 -1.89 27.46 35.55
CA PRO A 181 -2.01 27.76 34.12
C PRO A 181 -3.28 27.12 33.52
N ASN A 182 -4.11 27.92 32.86
CA ASN A 182 -5.26 27.38 32.12
C ASN A 182 -4.87 26.87 30.71
N ILE A 183 -5.74 26.07 30.11
CA ILE A 183 -5.57 25.40 28.81
C ILE A 183 -5.42 26.40 27.65
N LEU A 184 -5.84 27.66 27.82
CA LEU A 184 -5.65 28.70 26.80
C LEU A 184 -4.25 29.32 26.84
N GLY A 185 -3.41 28.99 27.83
CA GLY A 185 -2.02 29.45 27.93
C GLY A 185 -1.85 30.91 28.34
N GLY A 186 -2.94 31.66 28.57
CA GLY A 186 -2.91 33.11 28.79
C GLY A 186 -3.29 33.60 30.20
N GLY A 187 -3.89 32.76 31.06
CA GLY A 187 -4.42 33.20 32.37
C GLY A 187 -3.76 32.53 33.58
N PRO A 188 -3.63 33.23 34.73
CA PRO A 188 -2.96 32.73 35.94
C PRO A 188 -3.82 31.82 36.83
N TYR A 189 -5.06 31.53 36.43
CA TYR A 189 -6.00 30.72 37.21
C TYR A 189 -6.56 29.55 36.40
N LEU A 190 -6.59 28.38 37.04
CA LEU A 190 -7.45 27.26 36.66
C LEU A 190 -8.90 27.70 36.88
N GLY A 191 -9.62 27.91 35.78
CA GLY A 191 -11.05 28.26 35.73
C GLY A 191 -11.92 27.08 35.33
N GLY A 192 -13.15 27.39 34.92
CA GLY A 192 -14.10 26.49 34.27
C GLY A 192 -13.64 26.09 32.87
N ASN A 193 -14.53 26.09 31.89
CA ASN A 193 -14.21 25.62 30.54
C ASN A 193 -14.30 26.75 29.51
N TYR A 194 -13.63 26.57 28.38
CA TYR A 194 -13.75 27.44 27.23
C TYR A 194 -14.86 26.91 26.31
N TRP A 195 -15.98 27.65 26.24
CA TRP A 195 -17.20 27.28 25.53
C TRP A 195 -17.30 27.96 24.17
N ALA A 196 -16.56 27.46 23.18
CA ALA A 196 -16.59 27.92 21.79
C ALA A 196 -17.60 27.16 20.93
N LYS A 197 -17.92 27.75 19.78
CA LYS A 197 -18.64 27.10 18.67
C LYS A 197 -17.87 27.27 17.36
N PRO A 198 -18.00 26.33 16.42
CA PRO A 198 -17.30 26.40 15.14
C PRO A 198 -17.64 27.65 14.30
N ASP A 199 -18.85 28.20 14.50
CA ASP A 199 -19.33 29.40 13.82
C ASP A 199 -18.89 30.73 14.48
N GLY A 200 -18.07 30.66 15.54
CA GLY A 200 -17.61 31.84 16.27
C GLY A 200 -18.60 32.39 17.30
N THR A 201 -19.78 31.78 17.44
CA THR A 201 -20.85 32.29 18.33
C THR A 201 -20.84 31.67 19.73
N GLY A 202 -19.75 31.01 20.11
CA GLY A 202 -19.61 30.41 21.44
C GLY A 202 -19.66 31.45 22.56
N PHE A 203 -20.12 31.04 23.74
CA PHE A 203 -20.21 31.95 24.89
C PHE A 203 -18.84 32.54 25.24
N SER A 204 -17.82 31.68 25.38
CA SER A 204 -16.48 32.11 25.76
C SER A 204 -15.76 32.95 24.70
N GLN A 205 -16.24 32.91 23.45
CA GLN A 205 -15.74 33.77 22.36
C GLN A 205 -16.32 35.19 22.45
N ASN A 206 -17.44 35.37 23.15
CA ASN A 206 -18.18 36.64 23.22
C ASN A 206 -18.30 37.21 24.64
N CYS A 207 -17.90 36.44 25.66
CA CYS A 207 -17.92 36.88 27.06
C CYS A 207 -16.78 37.85 27.32
N ASN A 208 -17.08 38.93 28.05
CA ASN A 208 -16.08 39.93 28.43
C ASN A 208 -15.17 39.42 29.56
N ASP A 209 -13.92 39.85 29.50
CA ASP A 209 -12.93 39.78 30.57
C ASP A 209 -12.40 41.21 30.83
N TRP A 210 -13.07 41.96 31.69
CA TRP A 210 -12.69 43.33 31.99
C TRP A 210 -11.47 43.42 32.90
N ASN A 211 -11.17 42.38 33.66
CA ASN A 211 -10.07 42.36 34.62
C ASN A 211 -8.79 41.70 34.04
N GLY A 212 -8.90 41.03 32.89
CA GLY A 212 -7.81 40.43 32.13
C GLY A 212 -7.22 39.17 32.76
N ASP A 213 -7.96 38.48 33.64
CA ASP A 213 -7.48 37.30 34.35
C ASP A 213 -7.75 35.97 33.64
N GLY A 214 -8.33 36.02 32.44
CA GLY A 214 -8.65 34.87 31.59
C GLY A 214 -9.93 34.13 31.99
N ILE A 215 -10.71 34.69 32.92
CA ILE A 215 -12.04 34.18 33.32
C ILE A 215 -13.09 35.21 32.94
N GLY A 216 -14.18 34.73 32.34
CA GLY A 216 -15.32 35.58 31.97
C GLY A 216 -15.98 36.20 33.19
N ASP A 217 -16.27 37.50 33.12
CA ASP A 217 -16.99 38.21 34.19
C ASP A 217 -18.49 37.85 34.25
N SER A 218 -18.96 37.02 33.33
CA SER A 218 -20.31 36.46 33.31
C SER A 218 -20.26 34.94 33.39
N VAL A 219 -21.14 34.35 34.19
CA VAL A 219 -21.32 32.89 34.26
C VAL A 219 -21.92 32.36 32.96
N TYR A 220 -21.58 31.12 32.58
CA TYR A 220 -22.20 30.45 31.44
C TYR A 220 -23.26 29.47 31.92
N THR A 221 -24.53 29.81 31.68
CA THR A 221 -25.65 28.89 31.91
C THR A 221 -25.73 27.90 30.73
N VAL A 222 -25.19 26.69 30.91
CA VAL A 222 -25.21 25.63 29.89
C VAL A 222 -26.65 25.16 29.67
N ASN A 223 -27.39 24.96 30.76
CA ASN A 223 -28.83 24.70 30.77
C ASN A 223 -29.44 25.15 32.12
N ALA A 224 -30.70 24.81 32.39
CA ALA A 224 -31.41 25.23 33.60
C ALA A 224 -30.77 24.78 34.93
N TYR A 225 -29.87 23.79 34.90
CA TYR A 225 -29.31 23.14 36.08
C TYR A 225 -27.78 23.11 36.08
N ASP A 226 -27.14 23.19 34.90
CA ASP A 226 -25.69 23.16 34.75
C ASP A 226 -25.18 24.58 34.44
N ILE A 227 -24.38 25.15 35.35
CA ILE A 227 -23.82 26.50 35.25
C ILE A 227 -22.31 26.42 35.44
N ASP A 228 -21.55 26.93 34.48
CA ASP A 228 -20.12 27.18 34.64
C ASP A 228 -19.94 28.57 35.23
N CYS A 229 -19.52 28.63 36.50
CA CYS A 229 -19.37 29.88 37.25
C CYS A 229 -18.09 30.64 36.88
N LEU A 230 -17.13 30.01 36.21
CA LEU A 230 -15.82 30.56 35.92
C LEU A 230 -15.40 30.26 34.47
N PRO A 231 -16.23 30.55 33.45
CA PRO A 231 -15.94 30.17 32.08
C PRO A 231 -14.64 30.82 31.62
N LEU A 232 -13.77 30.04 30.97
CA LEU A 232 -12.53 30.57 30.41
C LEU A 232 -12.85 31.45 29.21
N VAL A 233 -12.08 32.50 29.00
CA VAL A 233 -12.20 33.44 27.88
C VAL A 233 -10.82 33.78 27.35
N SER A 234 -10.73 34.04 26.05
CA SER A 234 -9.47 34.39 25.40
C SER A 234 -9.12 35.84 25.74
N THR A 235 -7.93 36.06 26.31
CA THR A 235 -7.34 37.40 26.40
C THR A 235 -6.98 37.86 24.98
N SER A 236 -7.72 38.84 24.46
CA SER A 236 -7.62 39.53 23.15
C SER A 236 -6.76 38.88 22.04
N GLU A 237 -7.35 38.65 20.86
CA GLU A 237 -6.78 38.02 19.65
C GLU A 237 -5.41 38.53 19.11
N GLN A 238 -4.79 39.54 19.71
CA GLN A 238 -3.51 40.08 19.24
C GLN A 238 -2.24 39.44 19.83
N ASP A 239 -2.36 38.59 20.86
CA ASP A 239 -1.20 37.93 21.51
C ASP A 239 -1.40 36.41 21.73
N GLN A 240 -2.26 35.76 20.94
CA GLN A 240 -2.47 34.31 21.08
C GLN A 240 -1.24 33.54 20.57
N PRO A 241 -0.61 32.68 21.41
CA PRO A 241 0.51 31.86 20.96
C PRO A 241 0.03 30.89 19.87
N VAL A 242 0.50 31.10 18.64
CA VAL A 242 0.28 30.14 17.54
C VAL A 242 1.24 28.98 17.75
N PHE A 243 0.70 27.81 18.13
CA PHE A 243 1.47 26.58 18.29
C PHE A 243 1.77 25.94 16.92
N PRO A 244 2.89 25.20 16.79
CA PRO A 244 3.16 24.45 15.57
C PRO A 244 2.20 23.26 15.46
N VAL A 245 1.90 22.83 14.24
CA VAL A 245 1.09 21.62 13.97
C VAL A 245 1.91 20.70 13.09
N ALA A 246 2.32 19.55 13.64
CA ALA A 246 3.09 18.55 12.92
C ALA A 246 2.23 17.85 11.86
N ASP A 247 2.69 17.86 10.62
CA ASP A 247 2.08 17.09 9.53
C ASP A 247 3.14 16.69 8.49
N PHE A 248 2.92 15.55 7.84
CA PHE A 248 3.79 15.06 6.76
C PHE A 248 3.14 13.97 5.92
N SER A 249 3.71 13.76 4.74
CA SER A 249 3.38 12.74 3.77
C SER A 249 4.60 11.87 3.40
N SER A 250 4.35 10.65 2.92
CA SER A 250 5.35 9.76 2.33
C SER A 250 4.91 9.30 0.94
N ASN A 251 5.87 8.97 0.07
CA ASN A 251 5.57 8.43 -1.27
C ASN A 251 5.05 6.98 -1.24
N VAL A 252 5.46 6.22 -0.22
CA VAL A 252 5.09 4.82 0.03
C VAL A 252 4.99 4.58 1.54
N THR A 253 4.22 3.59 1.95
CA THR A 253 4.01 3.24 3.37
C THR A 253 4.50 1.83 3.72
N GLY A 254 4.82 1.03 2.70
CA GLY A 254 5.47 -0.25 2.88
C GLY A 254 6.15 -0.73 1.59
N GLY A 255 7.09 -1.64 1.76
CA GLY A 255 7.89 -2.20 0.67
C GLY A 255 8.97 -3.14 1.21
N TYR A 256 9.91 -3.53 0.36
CA TYR A 256 10.88 -4.57 0.71
C TYR A 256 12.27 -4.02 0.97
N VAL A 257 12.98 -4.64 1.90
CA VAL A 257 14.33 -4.21 2.24
C VAL A 257 15.35 -4.47 1.12
N PRO A 258 16.34 -3.57 0.93
CA PRO A 258 16.45 -2.25 1.57
C PRO A 258 15.38 -1.28 1.03
N PHE A 259 14.53 -0.75 1.92
CA PHE A 259 13.31 -0.06 1.55
C PHE A 259 13.47 1.46 1.68
N SER A 260 13.55 2.15 0.54
CA SER A 260 13.72 3.61 0.48
C SER A 260 12.38 4.34 0.48
N VAL A 261 12.19 5.26 1.42
CA VAL A 261 10.99 6.09 1.55
C VAL A 261 11.36 7.57 1.50
N LEU A 262 10.65 8.33 0.68
CA LEU A 262 10.72 9.80 0.62
C LEU A 262 9.63 10.38 1.51
N PHE A 263 10.05 11.19 2.48
CA PHE A 263 9.18 11.93 3.40
C PHE A 263 9.18 13.42 3.04
N THR A 264 8.02 14.06 3.16
CA THR A 264 7.83 15.49 2.94
C THR A 264 7.08 16.12 4.11
N ASP A 265 7.69 17.13 4.74
CA ASP A 265 7.09 17.88 5.84
C ASP A 265 6.03 18.89 5.33
N ASP A 266 4.79 18.69 5.81
CA ASP A 266 3.59 19.47 5.52
C ASP A 266 3.12 20.32 6.74
N SER A 267 3.95 20.39 7.79
CA SER A 267 3.65 21.03 9.07
C SER A 267 3.40 22.53 8.96
N GLN A 268 2.56 23.04 9.87
CA GLN A 268 2.19 24.46 9.94
C GLN A 268 2.83 25.17 11.14
N ASN A 269 3.08 26.46 10.99
CA ASN A 269 3.56 27.36 12.05
C ASN A 269 4.86 26.92 12.75
N SER A 270 5.71 26.12 12.09
CA SER A 270 6.98 25.65 12.62
C SER A 270 8.16 26.52 12.19
N THR A 271 9.10 26.74 13.12
CA THR A 271 10.40 27.36 12.82
C THR A 271 11.52 26.34 12.68
N SER A 272 11.37 25.15 13.27
CA SER A 272 12.31 24.04 13.14
C SER A 272 11.58 22.69 13.09
N ARG A 273 12.28 21.68 12.58
CA ARG A 273 11.81 20.31 12.40
C ARG A 273 12.95 19.33 12.69
N VAL A 274 12.62 18.18 13.24
CA VAL A 274 13.53 17.03 13.40
C VAL A 274 12.78 15.76 13.01
N TRP A 275 13.45 14.92 12.24
CA TRP A 275 12.99 13.61 11.85
C TRP A 275 13.74 12.54 12.65
N ASP A 276 13.00 11.55 13.07
CA ASP A 276 13.47 10.29 13.65
C ASP A 276 12.69 9.19 12.93
N PHE A 277 13.31 8.51 11.96
CA PHE A 277 12.59 7.66 11.00
C PHE A 277 12.29 6.25 11.52
N ASP A 278 12.99 5.83 12.57
CA ASP A 278 12.78 4.56 13.28
C ASP A 278 12.33 4.74 14.74
N ASN A 279 12.18 5.98 15.20
CA ASN A 279 11.74 6.38 16.54
C ASN A 279 12.63 5.80 17.64
N ASP A 280 13.94 5.79 17.39
CA ASP A 280 14.97 5.33 18.33
C ASP A 280 15.46 6.45 19.28
N GLY A 281 15.00 7.68 19.08
CA GLY A 281 15.36 8.87 19.86
C GLY A 281 16.57 9.62 19.29
N VAL A 282 17.15 9.17 18.18
CA VAL A 282 18.24 9.83 17.46
C VAL A 282 17.67 10.65 16.31
N ILE A 283 18.20 11.86 16.13
CA ILE A 283 17.78 12.72 15.01
C ILE A 283 18.46 12.23 13.73
N ASP A 284 17.67 11.79 12.77
CA ASP A 284 18.13 11.36 11.45
C ASP A 284 18.25 12.51 10.45
N SER A 285 17.31 13.47 10.49
CA SER A 285 17.30 14.58 9.54
C SER A 285 16.62 15.84 10.09
N THR A 286 16.95 16.97 9.49
CA THR A 286 16.26 18.27 9.70
C THR A 286 15.76 18.87 8.39
N ASP A 287 15.91 18.15 7.28
CA ASP A 287 15.52 18.60 5.96
C ASP A 287 13.99 18.61 5.81
N LYS A 288 13.48 19.53 4.99
CA LYS A 288 12.03 19.56 4.70
C LYS A 288 11.55 18.32 3.94
N THR A 289 12.43 17.79 3.09
CA THR A 289 12.22 16.56 2.32
C THR A 289 13.43 15.66 2.54
N ALA A 290 13.22 14.42 2.93
CA ALA A 290 14.29 13.50 3.28
C ALA A 290 13.98 12.08 2.76
N VAL A 291 15.02 11.39 2.30
CA VAL A 291 14.93 9.97 1.93
C VAL A 291 15.59 9.16 3.03
N TYR A 292 14.88 8.18 3.57
CA TYR A 292 15.41 7.22 4.52
C TYR A 292 15.28 5.80 3.97
N VAL A 293 16.24 4.94 4.30
CA VAL A 293 16.27 3.56 3.81
C VAL A 293 16.23 2.61 5.00
N TYR A 294 15.17 1.82 5.09
CA TYR A 294 15.00 0.77 6.09
C TYR A 294 15.76 -0.48 5.63
N PRO A 295 16.84 -0.86 6.33
CA PRO A 295 17.73 -1.92 5.85
C PRO A 295 17.32 -3.32 6.31
N VAL A 296 16.49 -3.43 7.36
CA VAL A 296 15.98 -4.69 7.93
C VAL A 296 14.47 -4.69 7.85
N SER A 297 13.87 -5.87 7.65
CA SER A 297 12.42 -5.99 7.73
C SER A 297 11.93 -5.68 9.15
N GLY A 298 10.80 -5.00 9.23
CA GLY A 298 10.25 -4.54 10.50
C GLY A 298 9.11 -3.56 10.31
N ALA A 299 8.38 -3.37 11.39
CA ALA A 299 7.44 -2.26 11.54
C ALA A 299 8.17 -1.11 12.22
N TYR A 300 8.35 -0.02 11.47
CA TYR A 300 8.99 1.21 11.93
C TYR A 300 7.94 2.26 12.22
N THR A 301 8.22 3.15 13.18
CA THR A 301 7.39 4.33 13.42
C THR A 301 8.23 5.56 13.12
N VAL A 302 7.79 6.37 12.16
CA VAL A 302 8.41 7.65 11.85
C VAL A 302 7.85 8.70 12.78
N ASN A 303 8.72 9.52 13.36
CA ASN A 303 8.36 10.65 14.21
C ASN A 303 8.88 11.96 13.60
N LEU A 304 7.95 12.84 13.25
CA LEU A 304 8.25 14.23 12.91
C LEU A 304 7.93 15.11 14.11
N THR A 305 8.94 15.77 14.67
CA THR A 305 8.75 16.78 15.73
C THR A 305 9.07 18.17 15.20
N VAL A 306 8.13 19.10 15.33
CA VAL A 306 8.24 20.49 14.90
C VAL A 306 8.09 21.45 16.07
N ASN A 307 8.82 22.56 16.02
CA ASN A 307 8.88 23.53 17.13
C ASN A 307 8.72 24.96 16.63
N ASN A 308 8.21 25.82 17.51
CA ASN A 308 8.35 27.27 17.42
C ASN A 308 8.55 27.88 18.81
N ALA A 309 8.59 29.21 18.90
CA ALA A 309 8.80 29.92 20.18
C ALA A 309 7.70 29.65 21.22
N ASN A 310 6.53 29.19 20.80
CA ASN A 310 5.36 28.96 21.63
C ASN A 310 5.21 27.50 22.08
N GLY A 311 5.79 26.54 21.37
CA GLY A 311 5.76 25.14 21.80
C GLY A 311 6.23 24.14 20.74
N THR A 312 5.86 22.87 20.98
CA THR A 312 6.28 21.70 20.20
C THR A 312 5.06 20.87 19.81
N SER A 313 5.09 20.28 18.62
CA SER A 313 4.09 19.33 18.13
C SER A 313 4.80 18.16 17.45
N SER A 314 4.27 16.94 17.60
CA SER A 314 4.80 15.76 16.94
C SER A 314 3.70 14.97 16.22
N LYS A 315 4.10 14.26 15.16
CA LYS A 315 3.24 13.33 14.41
C LYS A 315 3.99 12.02 14.22
N LEU A 316 3.33 10.91 14.54
CA LEU A 316 3.82 9.55 14.31
C LEU A 316 3.15 8.94 13.08
N TYR A 317 3.89 8.16 12.29
CA TYR A 317 3.35 7.41 11.15
C TYR A 317 4.08 6.07 10.93
N PRO A 318 3.37 4.95 10.74
CA PRO A 318 4.02 3.65 10.56
C PRO A 318 4.58 3.46 9.15
N ILE A 319 5.69 2.73 9.06
CA ILE A 319 6.28 2.23 7.82
C ILE A 319 6.58 0.75 7.96
N THR A 320 6.16 -0.06 6.99
CA THR A 320 6.42 -1.51 6.99
C THR A 320 7.48 -1.86 5.98
N ALA A 321 8.65 -2.30 6.44
CA ALA A 321 9.65 -2.91 5.58
C ALA A 321 9.56 -4.44 5.69
N SER A 322 9.48 -5.15 4.58
CA SER A 322 9.32 -6.61 4.53
C SER A 322 10.53 -7.29 3.92
N ASP A 323 10.75 -8.56 4.26
CA ASP A 323 11.74 -9.39 3.57
C ASP A 323 11.28 -9.66 2.15
N ARG A 324 12.22 -9.66 1.20
CA ARG A 324 11.89 -10.04 -0.18
C ARG A 324 11.48 -11.51 -0.19
N PRO A 325 10.33 -11.87 -0.76
CA PRO A 325 9.99 -13.26 -0.96
C PRO A 325 11.02 -13.88 -1.90
N GLN A 326 11.58 -14.99 -1.46
CA GLN A 326 12.42 -15.83 -2.29
C GLN A 326 11.50 -16.75 -3.09
N TYR A 327 11.85 -17.10 -4.33
CA TYR A 327 11.08 -18.05 -5.13
C TYR A 327 11.85 -19.36 -5.29
N THR A 328 11.16 -20.49 -5.10
CA THR A 328 11.61 -21.78 -5.58
C THR A 328 11.07 -21.97 -6.99
N LEU A 329 11.98 -22.16 -7.93
CA LEU A 329 11.65 -22.38 -9.35
C LEU A 329 11.75 -23.87 -9.66
N THR A 330 10.64 -24.48 -10.07
CA THR A 330 10.60 -25.88 -10.49
C THR A 330 10.34 -25.96 -11.98
N GLU A 331 11.41 -26.20 -12.75
CA GLU A 331 11.37 -26.34 -14.20
C GLU A 331 11.07 -27.79 -14.63
N ALA A 332 10.16 -27.96 -15.59
CA ALA A 332 9.77 -29.26 -16.13
C ALA A 332 9.57 -29.19 -17.66
N GLN A 333 10.01 -30.24 -18.37
CA GLN A 333 9.70 -30.44 -19.78
C GLN A 333 8.29 -31.03 -19.92
N ILE A 334 7.43 -30.44 -20.74
CA ILE A 334 6.05 -30.88 -20.95
C ILE A 334 5.95 -31.81 -22.14
N THR A 335 6.50 -31.40 -23.28
CA THR A 335 6.48 -32.19 -24.53
C THR A 335 7.81 -32.90 -24.70
N THR A 336 7.79 -34.14 -25.17
CA THR A 336 8.99 -35.00 -25.28
C THR A 336 9.10 -35.72 -26.61
N ASN A 337 8.16 -35.46 -27.51
CA ASN A 337 8.18 -36.07 -28.82
C ASN A 337 9.24 -35.35 -29.70
N LYS A 338 9.43 -35.79 -30.94
CA LYS A 338 10.53 -35.33 -31.81
C LYS A 338 10.10 -34.31 -32.88
N SER A 339 8.86 -33.85 -32.82
CA SER A 339 8.36 -32.74 -33.64
C SER A 339 8.57 -31.41 -32.90
N ASN A 340 8.43 -30.31 -33.63
CA ASN A 340 8.52 -28.96 -33.11
C ASN A 340 7.20 -28.54 -32.45
N GLN A 341 7.23 -28.30 -31.14
CA GLN A 341 6.15 -27.67 -30.41
C GLN A 341 6.41 -26.19 -30.16
N THR A 342 5.41 -25.34 -30.41
CA THR A 342 5.55 -23.89 -30.31
C THR A 342 4.29 -23.18 -29.85
N SER A 343 4.46 -21.94 -29.40
CA SER A 343 3.40 -20.97 -29.09
C SER A 343 2.38 -21.52 -28.10
N PRO A 344 2.82 -21.89 -26.88
CA PRO A 344 1.93 -22.44 -25.87
C PRO A 344 0.98 -21.37 -25.30
N ALA A 345 -0.24 -21.78 -24.96
CA ALA A 345 -1.14 -21.05 -24.06
C ALA A 345 -1.60 -21.98 -22.93
N ILE A 346 -1.99 -21.41 -21.79
CA ILE A 346 -2.32 -22.18 -20.59
C ILE A 346 -3.58 -21.64 -19.90
N TYR A 347 -4.48 -22.54 -19.51
CA TYR A 347 -5.60 -22.23 -18.62
C TYR A 347 -5.92 -23.44 -17.76
N GLY A 348 -6.01 -23.24 -16.44
CA GLY A 348 -6.19 -24.35 -15.52
C GLY A 348 -5.06 -25.36 -15.68
N ASP A 349 -5.40 -26.63 -15.92
CA ASP A 349 -4.43 -27.70 -16.13
C ASP A 349 -4.14 -28.00 -17.61
N ASN A 350 -4.73 -27.23 -18.54
CA ASN A 350 -4.59 -27.49 -19.97
C ASN A 350 -3.56 -26.54 -20.57
N ILE A 351 -2.55 -27.10 -21.22
CA ILE A 351 -1.57 -26.39 -22.05
C ILE A 351 -1.90 -26.72 -23.50
N VAL A 352 -2.15 -25.69 -24.32
CA VAL A 352 -2.44 -25.84 -25.75
C VAL A 352 -1.26 -25.32 -26.55
N PHE A 353 -0.89 -25.99 -27.64
CA PHE A 353 0.29 -25.63 -28.44
C PHE A 353 0.17 -26.18 -29.87
N PHE A 354 0.97 -25.63 -30.78
CA PHE A 354 1.17 -26.22 -32.10
C PHE A 354 2.22 -27.31 -32.05
N ASP A 355 2.04 -28.37 -32.82
CA ASP A 355 2.99 -29.47 -33.00
C ASP A 355 3.06 -29.87 -34.48
N ASP A 356 4.25 -29.92 -35.09
CA ASP A 356 4.45 -30.32 -36.51
C ASP A 356 4.53 -31.84 -36.76
N GLN A 357 4.03 -32.66 -35.83
CA GLN A 357 3.98 -34.10 -35.96
C GLN A 357 3.37 -34.52 -37.31
N GLY A 358 4.18 -35.17 -38.16
CA GLY A 358 3.75 -35.61 -39.48
C GLY A 358 4.01 -34.62 -40.63
N GLY A 359 4.72 -33.51 -40.37
CA GLY A 359 5.16 -32.54 -41.37
C GLY A 359 4.23 -31.32 -41.55
N HIS A 360 3.15 -31.27 -40.76
CA HIS A 360 2.19 -30.16 -40.72
C HIS A 360 1.90 -29.83 -39.26
N TYR A 361 1.86 -28.54 -38.92
CA TYR A 361 1.43 -28.10 -37.61
C TYR A 361 -0.02 -28.55 -37.36
N ASN A 362 -0.32 -28.98 -36.15
CA ASN A 362 -1.64 -29.29 -35.63
C ASN A 362 -1.72 -28.79 -34.19
N ILE A 363 -2.92 -28.64 -33.65
CA ILE A 363 -3.10 -28.17 -32.28
C ILE A 363 -3.29 -29.36 -31.36
N TYR A 364 -2.51 -29.36 -30.28
CA TYR A 364 -2.52 -30.36 -29.24
C TYR A 364 -2.82 -29.71 -27.90
N VAL A 365 -3.40 -30.51 -27.02
CA VAL A 365 -3.66 -30.16 -25.62
C VAL A 365 -2.97 -31.16 -24.73
N TYR A 366 -2.12 -30.67 -23.83
CA TYR A 366 -1.55 -31.43 -22.74
C TYR A 366 -2.27 -31.10 -21.44
N ASN A 367 -2.84 -32.10 -20.79
CA ASN A 367 -3.50 -31.94 -19.49
C ASN A 367 -2.56 -32.35 -18.36
N LEU A 368 -2.16 -31.39 -17.53
CA LEU A 368 -1.20 -31.54 -16.43
C LEU A 368 -1.64 -32.57 -15.39
N SER A 369 -2.92 -32.57 -14.98
CA SER A 369 -3.40 -33.48 -13.93
C SER A 369 -3.57 -34.93 -14.38
N THR A 370 -3.69 -35.19 -15.68
CA THR A 370 -3.74 -36.55 -16.23
C THR A 370 -2.45 -36.98 -16.94
N SER A 371 -1.53 -36.04 -17.17
CA SER A 371 -0.33 -36.21 -17.99
C SER A 371 -0.64 -36.78 -19.38
N ARG A 372 -1.76 -36.35 -19.98
CA ARG A 372 -2.22 -36.82 -21.29
C ARG A 372 -2.14 -35.72 -22.33
N GLU A 373 -1.58 -36.07 -23.48
CA GLU A 373 -1.58 -35.26 -24.68
C GLU A 373 -2.70 -35.73 -25.62
N SER A 374 -3.38 -34.80 -26.29
CA SER A 374 -4.45 -35.09 -27.24
C SER A 374 -4.46 -34.08 -28.38
N GLN A 375 -4.43 -34.58 -29.61
CA GLN A 375 -4.62 -33.77 -30.83
C GLN A 375 -6.10 -33.34 -30.93
N ILE A 376 -6.36 -32.06 -31.21
CA ILE A 376 -7.72 -31.53 -31.35
C ILE A 376 -8.06 -31.10 -32.79
N THR A 377 -7.06 -30.90 -33.65
CA THR A 377 -7.26 -30.63 -35.08
C THR A 377 -6.78 -31.79 -35.93
N PHE A 378 -7.56 -32.21 -36.93
CA PHE A 378 -7.24 -33.37 -37.78
C PHE A 378 -7.20 -33.06 -39.27
N ASN A 379 -7.44 -31.80 -39.65
CA ASN A 379 -7.38 -31.38 -41.03
C ASN A 379 -5.92 -31.14 -41.42
N ASP A 380 -5.53 -31.60 -42.62
CA ASP A 380 -4.22 -31.34 -43.25
C ASP A 380 -4.07 -29.86 -43.68
N THR A 381 -4.53 -28.93 -42.85
CA THR A 381 -4.45 -27.48 -43.04
C THR A 381 -3.13 -26.96 -42.49
N TYR A 382 -2.60 -25.92 -43.13
CA TYR A 382 -1.37 -25.28 -42.68
C TYR A 382 -1.72 -24.25 -41.60
N TYR A 383 -1.04 -24.26 -40.46
CA TYR A 383 -1.22 -23.24 -39.42
C TYR A 383 -0.05 -22.28 -39.49
N ASN A 384 -0.33 -20.97 -39.44
CA ASN A 384 0.72 -19.99 -39.25
C ASN A 384 1.09 -20.00 -37.77
N THR A 385 2.35 -20.34 -37.46
CA THR A 385 2.86 -20.35 -36.09
C THR A 385 3.06 -18.95 -35.51
N ALA A 386 2.87 -17.89 -36.31
CA ALA A 386 3.05 -16.51 -35.87
C ALA A 386 2.04 -16.09 -34.79
N THR A 387 0.84 -16.69 -34.77
CA THR A 387 -0.22 -16.40 -33.80
C THR A 387 -0.63 -17.70 -33.12
N GLY A 388 -0.32 -17.84 -31.84
CA GLY A 388 -0.63 -19.04 -31.05
C GLY A 388 -2.13 -19.30 -30.90
N PRO A 389 -2.54 -20.54 -30.54
CA PRO A 389 -3.87 -20.79 -30.02
C PRO A 389 -4.09 -20.06 -28.68
N ALA A 390 -5.33 -19.71 -28.37
CA ALA A 390 -5.72 -19.19 -27.05
C ALA A 390 -6.71 -20.15 -26.37
N ILE A 391 -6.76 -20.13 -25.03
CA ILE A 391 -7.61 -21.03 -24.24
C ILE A 391 -8.25 -20.31 -23.06
N TYR A 392 -9.56 -20.52 -22.87
CA TYR A 392 -10.28 -20.13 -21.66
C TYR A 392 -11.29 -21.19 -21.26
N GLY A 393 -11.20 -21.68 -20.03
CA GLY A 393 -12.03 -22.79 -19.55
C GLY A 393 -11.72 -24.06 -20.32
N ASP A 394 -12.72 -24.57 -21.04
CA ASP A 394 -12.65 -25.75 -21.90
C ASP A 394 -12.67 -25.42 -23.39
N ARG A 395 -12.49 -24.14 -23.77
CA ARG A 395 -12.56 -23.67 -25.15
C ARG A 395 -11.18 -23.26 -25.64
N VAL A 396 -10.78 -23.83 -26.76
CA VAL A 396 -9.54 -23.49 -27.48
C VAL A 396 -9.93 -22.77 -28.76
N VAL A 397 -9.34 -21.60 -29.02
CA VAL A 397 -9.55 -20.85 -30.27
C VAL A 397 -8.24 -20.73 -31.03
N TRP A 398 -8.34 -20.75 -32.35
CA TRP A 398 -7.17 -20.62 -33.23
C TRP A 398 -7.57 -20.05 -34.58
N GLN A 399 -6.54 -19.64 -35.32
CA GLN A 399 -6.65 -19.26 -36.71
C GLN A 399 -6.33 -20.47 -37.60
N GLU A 400 -7.24 -20.82 -38.51
CA GLU A 400 -7.05 -21.88 -39.51
C GLU A 400 -6.85 -21.27 -40.90
N TYR A 401 -5.75 -21.62 -41.60
CA TYR A 401 -5.60 -21.26 -43.00
C TYR A 401 -6.19 -22.32 -43.91
N ARG A 402 -6.98 -21.84 -44.87
CA ARG A 402 -7.50 -22.65 -45.96
C ARG A 402 -6.95 -22.16 -47.28
N SER A 403 -6.72 -23.10 -48.17
CA SER A 403 -6.21 -22.85 -49.49
C SER A 403 -7.33 -23.02 -50.51
N THR A 404 -7.64 -21.98 -51.27
CA THR A 404 -8.52 -22.12 -52.45
C THR A 404 -7.74 -22.54 -53.70
N ILE A 405 -6.42 -22.30 -53.71
CA ILE A 405 -5.49 -22.63 -54.79
C ILE A 405 -4.29 -23.37 -54.20
N PRO A 406 -3.97 -24.60 -54.66
CA PRO A 406 -2.85 -25.37 -54.11
C PRO A 406 -1.55 -24.56 -54.02
N GLY A 407 -1.00 -24.44 -52.81
CA GLY A 407 0.24 -23.70 -52.53
C GLY A 407 0.07 -22.19 -52.32
N VAL A 408 -1.16 -21.68 -52.29
CA VAL A 408 -1.49 -20.30 -51.92
C VAL A 408 -2.40 -20.35 -50.69
N TRP A 409 -1.97 -19.68 -49.62
CA TRP A 409 -2.69 -19.58 -48.35
C TRP A 409 -3.38 -18.22 -48.29
N ASP A 410 -4.53 -18.12 -48.96
CA ASP A 410 -5.23 -16.88 -49.22
C ASP A 410 -6.40 -16.60 -48.25
N LYS A 411 -6.80 -17.60 -47.45
CA LYS A 411 -7.90 -17.45 -46.49
C LYS A 411 -7.55 -17.91 -45.09
N ALA A 412 -7.97 -17.11 -44.11
CA ALA A 412 -7.85 -17.43 -42.69
C ALA A 412 -9.18 -17.18 -41.97
N ASP A 413 -9.62 -18.16 -41.18
CA ASP A 413 -10.83 -18.08 -40.36
C ASP A 413 -10.53 -18.48 -38.91
N ILE A 414 -11.29 -17.93 -37.96
CA ILE A 414 -11.20 -18.31 -36.55
C ILE A 414 -12.08 -19.52 -36.30
N HIS A 415 -11.50 -20.50 -35.60
CA HIS A 415 -12.13 -21.73 -35.19
C HIS A 415 -12.08 -21.87 -33.67
N MET A 416 -13.00 -22.65 -33.13
CA MET A 416 -13.08 -22.99 -31.71
C MET A 416 -13.33 -24.48 -31.53
N TYR A 417 -12.66 -25.08 -30.55
CA TYR A 417 -12.85 -26.45 -30.12
C TYR A 417 -13.25 -26.48 -28.64
N ASN A 418 -14.32 -27.20 -28.35
CA ASN A 418 -14.77 -27.41 -26.97
C ASN A 418 -14.22 -28.76 -26.48
N LEU A 419 -13.32 -28.71 -25.50
CA LEU A 419 -12.66 -29.89 -24.94
C LEU A 419 -13.64 -30.83 -24.24
N SER A 420 -14.68 -30.28 -23.60
CA SER A 420 -15.68 -31.07 -22.86
C SER A 420 -16.64 -31.86 -23.76
N THR A 421 -17.00 -31.30 -24.93
CA THR A 421 -17.94 -31.90 -25.88
C THR A 421 -17.25 -32.53 -27.09
N SER A 422 -15.96 -32.29 -27.27
CA SER A 422 -15.17 -32.69 -28.44
C SER A 422 -15.76 -32.16 -29.76
N THR A 423 -16.27 -30.92 -29.74
CA THR A 423 -16.91 -30.30 -30.91
C THR A 423 -16.15 -29.07 -31.39
N GLU A 424 -15.85 -29.08 -32.70
CA GLU A 424 -15.29 -27.95 -33.43
C GLU A 424 -16.39 -27.05 -34.02
N ILE A 425 -16.17 -25.74 -33.98
CA ILE A 425 -17.07 -24.71 -34.49
C ILE A 425 -16.24 -23.66 -35.24
N GLN A 426 -16.59 -23.39 -36.50
CA GLN A 426 -16.04 -22.25 -37.25
C GLN A 426 -16.74 -20.97 -36.79
N ILE A 427 -15.98 -19.98 -36.31
CA ILE A 427 -16.49 -18.73 -35.76
C ILE A 427 -16.65 -17.67 -36.84
N THR A 428 -15.69 -17.57 -37.76
CA THR A 428 -15.72 -16.59 -38.86
C THR A 428 -15.76 -17.29 -40.22
N ASP A 429 -16.29 -16.61 -41.23
CA ASP A 429 -16.28 -17.04 -42.64
C ASP A 429 -15.74 -15.96 -43.60
N SER A 430 -15.09 -14.92 -43.05
CA SER A 430 -14.54 -13.80 -43.81
C SER A 430 -13.34 -14.21 -44.67
N GLY A 431 -12.64 -15.29 -44.28
CA GLY A 431 -11.37 -15.70 -44.86
C GLY A 431 -10.26 -14.70 -44.63
N GLN A 432 -10.43 -13.71 -43.74
CA GLN A 432 -9.47 -12.62 -43.49
C GLN A 432 -9.33 -12.34 -41.99
N ALA A 433 -9.47 -13.36 -41.14
CA ALA A 433 -9.43 -13.25 -39.67
C ALA A 433 -8.16 -13.88 -39.06
N PHE A 434 -7.55 -13.20 -38.10
CA PHE A 434 -6.21 -13.45 -37.54
C PHE A 434 -6.12 -13.16 -36.04
N CYS A 435 -5.10 -13.68 -35.36
CA CYS A 435 -4.76 -13.36 -33.96
C CYS A 435 -5.96 -13.44 -32.98
N PRO A 436 -6.60 -14.62 -32.81
CA PRO A 436 -7.74 -14.72 -31.91
C PRO A 436 -7.32 -14.77 -30.43
N ASP A 437 -8.14 -14.19 -29.57
CA ASP A 437 -8.07 -14.37 -28.11
C ASP A 437 -9.47 -14.60 -27.52
N ILE A 438 -9.55 -15.18 -26.32
CA ILE A 438 -10.80 -15.61 -25.69
C ILE A 438 -10.84 -15.35 -24.18
N TYR A 439 -11.94 -14.76 -23.73
CA TYR A 439 -12.28 -14.66 -22.30
C TYR A 439 -13.77 -14.83 -22.08
N GLY A 440 -14.15 -15.72 -21.16
CA GLY A 440 -15.56 -16.02 -20.94
C GLY A 440 -16.23 -16.47 -22.24
N ASP A 441 -17.37 -15.89 -22.57
CA ASP A 441 -18.14 -16.20 -23.78
C ASP A 441 -17.79 -15.29 -24.96
N ARG A 442 -16.63 -14.64 -24.96
CA ARG A 442 -16.23 -13.66 -25.97
C ARG A 442 -14.93 -14.05 -26.64
N ILE A 443 -14.94 -14.03 -27.97
CA ILE A 443 -13.77 -14.25 -28.82
C ILE A 443 -13.49 -12.94 -29.54
N VAL A 444 -12.25 -12.46 -29.50
CA VAL A 444 -11.79 -11.28 -30.24
C VAL A 444 -10.76 -11.68 -31.28
N TRP A 445 -10.68 -10.94 -32.40
CA TRP A 445 -9.69 -11.19 -33.44
C TRP A 445 -9.45 -9.94 -34.30
N THR A 446 -8.36 -9.99 -35.06
CA THR A 446 -8.01 -9.03 -36.10
C THR A 446 -8.62 -9.45 -37.43
N ASP A 447 -9.28 -8.56 -38.16
CA ASP A 447 -9.89 -8.89 -39.45
C ASP A 447 -9.60 -7.82 -40.52
N ILE A 448 -9.11 -8.24 -41.69
CA ILE A 448 -8.77 -7.33 -42.81
C ILE A 448 -9.83 -7.34 -43.93
N ARG A 449 -11.03 -7.89 -43.70
CA ARG A 449 -12.12 -7.94 -44.69
C ARG A 449 -12.52 -6.58 -45.27
N ASN A 450 -12.22 -5.49 -44.55
CA ASN A 450 -12.49 -4.11 -44.95
C ASN A 450 -11.28 -3.41 -45.58
N GLY A 451 -10.21 -4.13 -45.92
CA GLY A 451 -9.00 -3.63 -46.55
C GLY A 451 -7.89 -3.24 -45.57
N LYS A 452 -8.24 -2.63 -44.43
CA LYS A 452 -7.34 -2.44 -43.27
C LYS A 452 -7.80 -3.30 -42.11
N ALA A 453 -6.85 -3.62 -41.23
CA ALA A 453 -7.07 -4.47 -40.07
C ALA A 453 -7.96 -3.76 -39.04
N ASP A 454 -9.06 -4.40 -38.68
CA ASP A 454 -10.05 -3.97 -37.70
C ASP A 454 -10.15 -5.02 -36.58
N ILE A 455 -10.60 -4.61 -35.38
CA ILE A 455 -10.88 -5.57 -34.30
C ILE A 455 -12.37 -5.94 -34.29
N TYR A 456 -12.64 -7.23 -34.23
CA TYR A 456 -13.97 -7.80 -34.12
C TYR A 456 -14.10 -8.62 -32.83
N ILE A 457 -15.35 -8.76 -32.39
CA ILE A 457 -15.74 -9.60 -31.27
C ILE A 457 -16.92 -10.48 -31.65
N TYR A 458 -16.91 -11.73 -31.19
CA TYR A 458 -18.01 -12.67 -31.27
C TYR A 458 -18.46 -13.01 -29.86
N ASP A 459 -19.73 -12.73 -29.56
CA ASP A 459 -20.35 -13.13 -28.31
C ASP A 459 -21.05 -14.47 -28.52
N LEU A 460 -20.49 -15.54 -27.93
CA LEU A 460 -20.99 -16.91 -28.02
C LEU A 460 -22.39 -17.05 -27.42
N SER A 461 -22.71 -16.28 -26.38
CA SER A 461 -24.00 -16.33 -25.68
C SER A 461 -25.14 -15.77 -26.52
N THR A 462 -24.84 -14.80 -27.38
CA THR A 462 -25.82 -14.15 -28.27
C THR A 462 -25.66 -14.53 -29.74
N SER A 463 -24.61 -15.28 -30.08
CA SER A 463 -24.20 -15.62 -31.44
C SER A 463 -24.05 -14.38 -32.34
N LYS A 464 -23.50 -13.29 -31.78
CA LYS A 464 -23.41 -12.00 -32.45
C LYS A 464 -21.95 -11.61 -32.71
N GLU A 465 -21.63 -11.40 -33.98
CA GLU A 465 -20.40 -10.72 -34.42
C GLU A 465 -20.58 -9.19 -34.38
N THR A 466 -19.59 -8.46 -33.88
CA THR A 466 -19.56 -6.99 -33.85
C THR A 466 -18.15 -6.49 -34.14
N ARG A 467 -18.01 -5.51 -35.03
CA ARG A 467 -16.77 -4.73 -35.19
C ARG A 467 -16.70 -3.70 -34.06
N ILE A 468 -15.62 -3.66 -33.29
CA ILE A 468 -15.47 -2.71 -32.16
C ILE A 468 -14.66 -1.47 -32.53
N THR A 469 -13.75 -1.55 -33.50
CA THR A 469 -13.02 -0.38 -34.01
C THR A 469 -13.84 0.37 -35.04
N THR A 470 -13.66 1.69 -35.12
CA THR A 470 -14.28 2.52 -36.17
C THR A 470 -13.27 3.32 -36.99
N ASN A 471 -12.02 3.40 -36.53
CA ASN A 471 -10.96 4.14 -37.20
C ASN A 471 -10.48 3.40 -38.47
N GLU A 472 -9.98 4.15 -39.45
CA GLU A 472 -9.43 3.60 -40.69
C GLU A 472 -7.92 3.34 -40.61
N SER A 473 -7.31 3.22 -39.44
CA SER A 473 -5.92 2.80 -39.25
C SER A 473 -5.77 1.28 -39.32
N TYR A 474 -4.55 0.75 -39.18
CA TYR A 474 -4.35 -0.67 -38.92
C TYR A 474 -4.51 -0.91 -37.42
N GLN A 475 -5.41 -1.81 -37.05
CA GLN A 475 -5.59 -2.29 -35.70
C GLN A 475 -5.38 -3.80 -35.63
N GLY A 476 -4.57 -4.27 -34.68
CA GLY A 476 -4.20 -5.69 -34.61
C GLY A 476 -3.80 -6.16 -33.22
N ASP A 477 -3.55 -7.47 -33.11
CA ASP A 477 -3.12 -8.18 -31.90
C ASP A 477 -3.97 -7.87 -30.66
N PRO A 478 -5.27 -8.23 -30.69
CA PRO A 478 -6.16 -7.98 -29.58
C PRO A 478 -5.92 -8.95 -28.41
N SER A 479 -6.10 -8.47 -27.18
CA SER A 479 -6.21 -9.27 -25.96
C SER A 479 -7.48 -8.89 -25.18
N ILE A 480 -8.11 -9.84 -24.48
CA ILE A 480 -9.39 -9.63 -23.78
C ILE A 480 -9.37 -10.12 -22.33
N TYR A 481 -9.87 -9.29 -21.41
CA TYR A 481 -10.20 -9.69 -20.05
C TYR A 481 -11.48 -9.00 -19.56
N GLY A 482 -12.44 -9.78 -19.11
CA GLY A 482 -13.72 -9.26 -18.62
C GLY A 482 -14.50 -8.53 -19.71
N ASP A 483 -14.70 -7.24 -19.50
CA ASP A 483 -15.37 -6.31 -20.42
C ASP A 483 -14.41 -5.42 -21.20
N LYS A 484 -13.10 -5.69 -21.15
CA LYS A 484 -12.07 -4.86 -21.78
C LYS A 484 -11.35 -5.62 -22.87
N VAL A 485 -11.24 -4.99 -24.03
CA VAL A 485 -10.45 -5.45 -25.16
C VAL A 485 -9.35 -4.44 -25.41
N VAL A 486 -8.10 -4.87 -25.51
CA VAL A 486 -6.94 -4.02 -25.82
C VAL A 486 -6.33 -4.44 -27.16
N TRP A 487 -5.74 -3.51 -27.91
CA TRP A 487 -5.10 -3.78 -29.21
C TRP A 487 -4.04 -2.74 -29.55
N GLN A 488 -3.23 -3.05 -30.57
CA GLN A 488 -2.27 -2.12 -31.20
C GLN A 488 -2.96 -1.33 -32.31
N ASP A 489 -2.75 -0.02 -32.38
CA ASP A 489 -3.42 0.89 -33.32
C ASP A 489 -2.42 1.88 -33.97
N SER A 490 -2.37 1.89 -35.30
CA SER A 490 -1.45 2.76 -36.05
C SER A 490 -2.02 4.13 -36.43
N ARG A 491 -3.13 4.58 -35.82
CA ARG A 491 -3.80 5.84 -36.21
C ARG A 491 -2.99 7.10 -35.98
N ASN A 492 -2.07 7.07 -35.02
CA ASN A 492 -1.21 8.19 -34.68
C ASN A 492 0.16 8.10 -35.38
N GLY A 493 0.42 6.99 -36.10
CA GLY A 493 1.58 6.85 -36.97
C GLY A 493 1.26 7.09 -38.44
N ASP A 494 2.27 6.93 -39.31
CA ASP A 494 2.15 7.04 -40.77
C ASP A 494 1.41 5.83 -41.40
N GLY A 495 0.42 5.29 -40.69
CA GLY A 495 -0.42 4.16 -41.07
C GLY A 495 0.18 2.79 -40.74
N HIS A 496 1.47 2.68 -40.43
CA HIS A 496 2.10 1.42 -39.98
C HIS A 496 2.81 1.59 -38.64
N ASN A 497 3.66 2.62 -38.50
CA ASN A 497 4.37 2.94 -37.27
C ASN A 497 4.39 4.47 -37.06
N PRO A 498 4.48 4.98 -35.81
CA PRO A 498 4.36 4.23 -34.55
C PRO A 498 2.96 3.61 -34.34
N THR A 499 2.91 2.54 -33.54
CA THR A 499 1.67 1.91 -33.04
C THR A 499 1.44 2.25 -31.57
N ASP A 500 0.23 2.64 -31.22
CA ASP A 500 -0.23 2.90 -29.85
C ASP A 500 -1.07 1.74 -29.31
N ILE A 501 -1.20 1.65 -27.98
CA ILE A 501 -2.16 0.74 -27.33
C ILE A 501 -3.49 1.47 -27.11
N TYR A 502 -4.57 0.84 -27.55
CA TYR A 502 -5.94 1.28 -27.33
C TYR A 502 -6.74 0.23 -26.56
N MET A 503 -7.80 0.67 -25.90
CA MET A 503 -8.74 -0.17 -25.18
C MET A 503 -10.18 0.17 -25.56
N TYR A 504 -11.03 -0.84 -25.65
CA TYR A 504 -12.48 -0.72 -25.72
C TYR A 504 -13.09 -1.32 -24.47
N ASP A 505 -13.86 -0.51 -23.75
CA ASP A 505 -14.69 -0.97 -22.65
C ASP A 505 -16.08 -1.30 -23.18
N LEU A 506 -16.38 -2.61 -23.24
CA LEU A 506 -17.66 -3.16 -23.70
C LEU A 506 -18.83 -2.76 -22.80
N SER A 507 -18.58 -2.48 -21.50
CA SER A 507 -19.64 -2.09 -20.56
C SER A 507 -20.12 -0.66 -20.78
N THR A 508 -19.20 0.23 -21.18
CA THR A 508 -19.50 1.64 -21.44
C THR A 508 -19.58 1.98 -22.93
N SER A 509 -19.23 1.04 -23.81
CA SER A 509 -19.09 1.25 -25.26
C SER A 509 -18.12 2.39 -25.60
N ARG A 510 -17.02 2.49 -24.85
CA ARG A 510 -16.04 3.57 -24.99
C ARG A 510 -14.69 3.04 -25.44
N GLU A 511 -14.16 3.69 -26.46
CA GLU A 511 -12.77 3.54 -26.89
C GLU A 511 -11.89 4.56 -26.15
N ILE A 512 -10.72 4.11 -25.67
CA ILE A 512 -9.79 4.86 -24.83
C ILE A 512 -8.38 4.61 -25.35
N GLN A 513 -7.64 5.68 -25.63
CA GLN A 513 -6.20 5.62 -25.91
C GLN A 513 -5.44 5.38 -24.61
N ILE A 514 -4.57 4.37 -24.57
CA ILE A 514 -3.77 4.01 -23.39
C ILE A 514 -2.39 4.64 -23.45
N THR A 515 -1.74 4.62 -24.62
CA THR A 515 -0.43 5.23 -24.84
C THR A 515 -0.54 6.42 -25.79
N ASP A 516 0.29 7.44 -25.58
CA ASP A 516 0.38 8.64 -26.41
C ASP A 516 1.83 9.04 -26.75
N ASP A 517 2.78 8.10 -26.60
CA ASP A 517 4.20 8.30 -26.90
C ASP A 517 4.48 8.08 -28.39
N ASP A 518 5.37 8.89 -28.99
CA ASP A 518 5.70 8.85 -30.42
C ASP A 518 6.48 7.59 -30.87
N SER A 519 6.73 6.65 -29.96
CA SER A 519 7.47 5.40 -30.20
C SER A 519 6.55 4.22 -30.49
N ASP A 520 7.13 3.10 -30.90
CA ASP A 520 6.37 1.87 -31.14
C ASP A 520 5.97 1.18 -29.82
N GLN A 521 4.69 0.83 -29.67
CA GLN A 521 4.16 -0.04 -28.61
C GLN A 521 3.49 -1.29 -29.20
N TYR A 522 3.90 -2.46 -28.73
CA TYR A 522 3.52 -3.77 -29.28
C TYR A 522 3.16 -4.81 -28.20
N SER A 523 2.49 -5.87 -28.66
CA SER A 523 2.13 -7.07 -27.88
C SER A 523 1.40 -6.76 -26.57
N PRO A 524 0.22 -6.09 -26.62
CA PRO A 524 -0.53 -5.80 -25.41
C PRO A 524 -1.14 -7.07 -24.82
N ASP A 525 -1.14 -7.18 -23.49
CA ASP A 525 -1.89 -8.20 -22.76
C ASP A 525 -2.62 -7.57 -21.56
N ILE A 526 -3.72 -8.18 -21.11
CA ILE A 526 -4.59 -7.61 -20.07
C ILE A 526 -5.02 -8.65 -19.02
N TYR A 527 -4.92 -8.27 -17.74
CA TYR A 527 -5.51 -9.02 -16.64
C TYR A 527 -6.04 -8.08 -15.56
N GLY A 528 -7.33 -8.24 -15.21
CA GLY A 528 -7.96 -7.44 -14.18
C GLY A 528 -8.00 -5.95 -14.53
N ASP A 529 -7.20 -5.18 -13.79
CA ASP A 529 -7.08 -3.72 -13.87
C ASP A 529 -5.80 -3.27 -14.63
N ARG A 530 -5.06 -4.20 -15.23
CA ARG A 530 -3.69 -3.96 -15.70
C ARG A 530 -3.53 -4.36 -17.15
N ILE A 531 -2.98 -3.43 -17.94
CA ILE A 531 -2.57 -3.64 -19.33
C ILE A 531 -1.05 -3.60 -19.36
N VAL A 532 -0.40 -4.56 -20.02
CA VAL A 532 1.06 -4.60 -20.22
C VAL A 532 1.39 -4.60 -21.70
N TRP A 533 2.52 -4.02 -22.09
CA TRP A 533 3.00 -4.00 -23.48
C TRP A 533 4.53 -3.83 -23.53
N ALA A 534 5.11 -4.11 -24.69
CA ALA A 534 6.50 -3.80 -25.02
C ALA A 534 6.59 -2.42 -25.69
N ASP A 535 7.52 -1.58 -25.27
CA ASP A 535 7.62 -0.17 -25.65
C ASP A 535 9.03 0.20 -26.09
N TRP A 536 9.16 0.88 -27.24
CA TRP A 536 10.45 1.22 -27.84
C TRP A 536 11.02 2.59 -27.42
N ARG A 537 10.33 3.35 -26.55
CA ARG A 537 10.67 4.77 -26.28
C ARG A 537 12.08 5.03 -25.76
N ASN A 538 12.75 4.01 -25.22
CA ASN A 538 14.10 4.11 -24.68
C ASN A 538 15.20 3.54 -25.59
N ARG A 539 14.95 3.37 -26.89
CA ARG A 539 15.90 2.78 -27.87
C ARG A 539 16.22 1.31 -27.59
N GLY A 540 15.21 0.59 -27.14
CA GLY A 540 15.16 -0.83 -26.84
C GLY A 540 13.74 -1.13 -26.36
N TRP A 541 13.29 -2.38 -26.52
CA TRP A 541 11.99 -2.79 -26.00
C TRP A 541 12.06 -2.88 -24.48
N ASP A 542 11.19 -2.16 -23.79
CA ASP A 542 10.97 -2.24 -22.36
C ASP A 542 9.53 -2.66 -22.08
N ILE A 543 9.28 -3.37 -20.98
CA ILE A 543 7.91 -3.68 -20.56
C ILE A 543 7.35 -2.50 -19.78
N TYR A 544 6.16 -2.05 -20.17
CA TYR A 544 5.37 -1.06 -19.45
C TYR A 544 4.04 -1.67 -19.01
N MET A 545 3.44 -1.02 -18.01
CA MET A 545 2.14 -1.36 -17.47
C MET A 545 1.29 -0.11 -17.27
N TYR A 546 0.00 -0.20 -17.56
CA TYR A 546 -1.01 0.80 -17.24
C TYR A 546 -2.04 0.22 -16.28
N ASN A 547 -2.25 0.90 -15.15
CA ASN A 547 -3.35 0.59 -14.23
C ASN A 547 -4.58 1.42 -14.58
N ILE A 548 -5.67 0.76 -14.97
CA ILE A 548 -6.88 1.43 -15.50
C ILE A 548 -7.56 2.27 -14.41
N SER A 549 -7.70 1.73 -13.20
CA SER A 549 -8.39 2.37 -12.08
C SER A 549 -7.71 3.63 -11.55
N THR A 550 -6.38 3.70 -11.66
CA THR A 550 -5.56 4.83 -11.19
C THR A 550 -5.06 5.71 -12.32
N SER A 551 -5.31 5.34 -13.57
CA SER A 551 -4.79 5.98 -14.78
C SER A 551 -3.27 6.19 -14.74
N ARG A 552 -2.55 5.21 -14.18
CA ARG A 552 -1.10 5.31 -13.95
C ARG A 552 -0.33 4.37 -14.86
N GLU A 553 0.50 4.95 -15.71
CA GLU A 553 1.56 4.25 -16.46
C GLU A 553 2.78 4.00 -15.55
N THR A 554 3.42 2.85 -15.68
CA THR A 554 4.61 2.45 -14.93
C THR A 554 5.52 1.61 -15.83
N ARG A 555 6.77 2.04 -15.98
CA ARG A 555 7.83 1.23 -16.61
C ARG A 555 8.22 0.09 -15.67
N ILE A 556 8.17 -1.16 -16.16
CA ILE A 556 8.48 -2.37 -15.39
C ILE A 556 9.96 -2.70 -15.50
N THR A 557 10.54 -2.71 -16.70
CA THR A 557 11.94 -3.07 -16.94
C THR A 557 12.82 -1.83 -17.09
N ILE A 558 14.03 -1.82 -16.51
CA ILE A 558 14.97 -0.68 -16.60
C ILE A 558 16.33 -1.09 -17.21
N ASP A 559 16.46 -2.35 -17.61
CA ASP A 559 17.69 -2.93 -18.11
C ASP A 559 17.95 -2.58 -19.58
N LYS A 560 19.21 -2.72 -20.02
CA LYS A 560 19.65 -2.30 -21.36
C LYS A 560 19.32 -3.28 -22.50
N GLY A 561 18.80 -4.46 -22.18
CA GLY A 561 18.39 -5.46 -23.19
C GLY A 561 17.01 -5.18 -23.78
N SER A 562 16.66 -5.85 -24.88
CA SER A 562 15.27 -5.89 -25.33
C SER A 562 14.44 -6.83 -24.46
N GLN A 563 13.30 -6.35 -23.97
CA GLN A 563 12.27 -7.13 -23.29
C GLN A 563 10.98 -7.08 -24.10
N GLU A 564 10.50 -8.24 -24.55
CA GLU A 564 9.42 -8.36 -25.53
C GLU A 564 8.40 -9.44 -25.12
N TYR A 565 7.22 -9.41 -25.73
CA TYR A 565 6.15 -10.40 -25.55
C TYR A 565 5.73 -10.62 -24.09
N PRO A 566 5.24 -9.56 -23.40
CA PRO A 566 4.75 -9.70 -22.05
C PRO A 566 3.45 -10.53 -22.00
N ALA A 567 3.30 -11.32 -20.94
CA ALA A 567 2.07 -12.02 -20.58
C ALA A 567 1.76 -11.76 -19.09
N ILE A 568 0.50 -11.52 -18.73
CA ILE A 568 0.11 -11.14 -17.36
C ILE A 568 -0.96 -12.05 -16.77
N TYR A 569 -0.77 -12.47 -15.52
CA TYR A 569 -1.82 -13.12 -14.73
C TYR A 569 -1.65 -12.79 -13.25
N GLY A 570 -2.74 -12.35 -12.60
CA GLY A 570 -2.69 -11.94 -11.20
C GLY A 570 -1.71 -10.77 -11.01
N ASP A 571 -0.75 -10.97 -10.10
CA ASP A 571 0.32 -10.01 -9.82
C ASP A 571 1.64 -10.37 -10.54
N LYS A 572 1.63 -11.26 -11.54
CA LYS A 572 2.86 -11.69 -12.23
C LYS A 572 2.82 -11.30 -13.71
N ILE A 573 3.93 -10.74 -14.19
CA ILE A 573 4.19 -10.44 -15.59
C ILE A 573 5.37 -11.31 -16.02
N ALA A 574 5.23 -12.08 -17.10
CA ALA A 574 6.31 -12.84 -17.71
C ALA A 574 6.68 -12.25 -19.08
N TRP A 575 7.95 -12.23 -19.46
CA TRP A 575 8.38 -11.73 -20.79
C TRP A 575 9.64 -12.45 -21.28
N VAL A 576 9.94 -12.25 -22.57
CA VAL A 576 11.20 -12.65 -23.20
C VAL A 576 12.23 -11.55 -23.03
N ASP A 577 13.36 -11.87 -22.42
CA ASP A 577 14.44 -10.94 -22.15
C ASP A 577 15.71 -11.34 -22.91
N SER A 578 16.25 -10.43 -23.71
CA SER A 578 17.48 -10.64 -24.50
C SER A 578 18.69 -9.88 -23.97
N ARG A 579 18.70 -9.44 -22.69
CA ARG A 579 19.82 -8.67 -22.09
C ARG A 579 21.17 -9.39 -22.13
N ASN A 580 21.15 -10.73 -22.23
CA ASN A 580 22.35 -11.57 -22.27
C ASN A 580 22.75 -11.99 -23.70
N ASN A 581 22.17 -11.38 -24.75
CA ASN A 581 22.28 -11.79 -26.16
C ASN A 581 21.69 -13.18 -26.46
N ASN A 582 20.90 -13.73 -25.54
CA ASN A 582 20.12 -14.95 -25.72
C ASN A 582 18.74 -14.72 -25.09
N PRO A 583 17.63 -15.07 -25.77
CA PRO A 583 16.28 -14.92 -25.22
C PRO A 583 16.06 -15.86 -24.04
N ASP A 584 15.78 -15.28 -22.88
CA ASP A 584 15.47 -15.94 -21.62
C ASP A 584 14.07 -15.55 -21.14
N ILE A 585 13.40 -16.37 -20.32
CA ILE A 585 12.13 -15.97 -19.71
C ILE A 585 12.37 -15.38 -18.33
N TYR A 586 11.82 -14.18 -18.12
CA TYR A 586 11.84 -13.48 -16.84
C TYR A 586 10.40 -13.31 -16.34
N ILE A 587 10.27 -13.20 -15.02
CA ILE A 587 9.04 -12.80 -14.35
C ILE A 587 9.28 -11.55 -13.51
N TYR A 588 8.27 -10.72 -13.39
CA TYR A 588 8.16 -9.65 -12.41
C TYR A 588 6.94 -9.92 -11.56
N ASP A 589 7.13 -9.99 -10.25
CA ASP A 589 6.01 -10.02 -9.33
C ASP A 589 5.70 -8.58 -8.88
N LEU A 590 4.54 -8.08 -9.27
CA LEU A 590 4.01 -6.75 -8.97
C LEU A 590 3.75 -6.54 -7.48
N SER A 591 3.46 -7.61 -6.73
CA SER A 591 3.28 -7.50 -5.29
C SER A 591 4.63 -7.29 -4.61
N THR A 592 5.69 -7.93 -5.13
CA THR A 592 7.00 -7.97 -4.49
C THR A 592 8.03 -7.03 -5.10
N HIS A 593 7.73 -6.47 -6.27
CA HIS A 593 8.63 -5.70 -7.12
C HIS A 593 9.93 -6.44 -7.46
N VAL A 594 9.89 -7.77 -7.48
CA VAL A 594 11.06 -8.61 -7.75
C VAL A 594 10.99 -9.11 -9.19
N GLU A 595 12.06 -8.82 -9.93
CA GLU A 595 12.37 -9.45 -11.20
C GLU A 595 13.16 -10.74 -10.96
N THR A 596 12.82 -11.82 -11.66
CA THR A 596 13.51 -13.12 -11.56
C THR A 596 13.61 -13.78 -12.93
N ARG A 597 14.81 -14.17 -13.35
CA ARG A 597 15.00 -15.08 -14.49
C ARG A 597 14.53 -16.47 -14.10
N ILE A 598 13.57 -17.03 -14.84
CA ILE A 598 13.03 -18.36 -14.54
C ILE A 598 13.65 -19.49 -15.36
N THR A 599 14.40 -19.16 -16.42
CA THR A 599 15.11 -20.14 -17.24
C THR A 599 16.56 -20.30 -16.78
N SER A 600 17.05 -21.53 -16.75
CA SER A 600 18.42 -21.86 -16.37
C SER A 600 19.32 -22.28 -17.55
N ASN A 601 18.71 -22.63 -18.68
CA ASN A 601 19.40 -23.12 -19.87
C ASN A 601 19.83 -21.97 -20.79
N ASN A 602 20.87 -22.19 -21.59
CA ASN A 602 21.41 -21.21 -22.54
C ASN A 602 20.76 -21.29 -23.94
N SER A 603 19.72 -22.12 -24.11
CA SER A 603 18.92 -22.15 -25.34
C SER A 603 18.06 -20.89 -25.48
N ALA A 604 17.57 -20.60 -26.68
CA ALA A 604 16.56 -19.56 -26.84
C ALA A 604 15.21 -20.05 -26.25
N GLN A 605 14.62 -19.25 -25.38
CA GLN A 605 13.29 -19.45 -24.82
C GLN A 605 12.35 -18.32 -25.25
N LEU A 606 11.17 -18.68 -25.76
CA LEU A 606 10.28 -17.77 -26.50
C LEU A 606 8.81 -18.02 -26.14
N ASN A 607 7.96 -17.04 -26.44
CA ASN A 607 6.49 -17.14 -26.35
C ASN A 607 6.00 -17.60 -24.96
N PRO A 608 6.27 -16.83 -23.90
CA PRO A 608 5.78 -17.17 -22.56
C PRO A 608 4.26 -17.01 -22.48
N ALA A 609 3.60 -17.89 -21.74
CA ALA A 609 2.23 -17.73 -21.30
C ALA A 609 2.11 -18.10 -19.81
N ILE A 610 1.19 -17.47 -19.09
CA ILE A 610 1.10 -17.57 -17.62
C ILE A 610 -0.34 -17.85 -17.15
N TYR A 611 -0.49 -18.77 -16.20
CA TYR A 611 -1.74 -18.99 -15.48
C TYR A 611 -1.46 -19.47 -14.05
N GLY A 612 -1.89 -18.67 -13.06
CA GLY A 612 -1.61 -18.93 -11.66
C GLY A 612 -0.10 -18.82 -11.36
N ASP A 613 0.47 -19.89 -10.83
CA ASP A 613 1.89 -20.05 -10.49
C ASP A 613 2.71 -20.71 -11.61
N ARG A 614 2.10 -20.97 -12.77
CA ARG A 614 2.71 -21.71 -13.88
C ARG A 614 2.99 -20.79 -15.05
N ILE A 615 4.23 -20.81 -15.52
CA ILE A 615 4.68 -20.13 -16.74
C ILE A 615 5.12 -21.21 -17.72
N VAL A 616 4.60 -21.19 -18.94
CA VAL A 616 4.97 -22.09 -20.04
C VAL A 616 5.66 -21.32 -21.15
N TRP A 617 6.61 -21.94 -21.85
CA TRP A 617 7.32 -21.32 -22.97
C TRP A 617 7.78 -22.35 -24.00
N THR A 618 8.13 -21.86 -25.19
CA THR A 618 8.82 -22.62 -26.24
C THR A 618 10.32 -22.61 -25.98
N ASP A 619 10.97 -23.77 -25.93
CA ASP A 619 12.41 -23.91 -25.66
C ASP A 619 13.13 -24.62 -26.80
N CYS A 620 14.24 -24.06 -27.26
CA CYS A 620 15.03 -24.60 -28.38
C CYS A 620 16.20 -25.50 -27.93
N ARG A 621 16.21 -26.01 -26.68
CA ARG A 621 17.35 -26.75 -26.11
C ARG A 621 17.56 -28.15 -26.67
N ASN A 622 16.51 -28.77 -27.21
CA ASN A 622 16.59 -30.16 -27.63
C ASN A 622 17.09 -30.23 -29.07
N GLU A 623 18.03 -31.12 -29.34
CA GLU A 623 18.51 -31.40 -30.68
C GLU A 623 17.88 -32.69 -31.19
N TYR A 624 17.33 -32.68 -32.40
CA TYR A 624 16.91 -33.91 -33.07
C TYR A 624 17.84 -34.26 -34.23
N LYS A 625 18.31 -35.51 -34.26
CA LYS A 625 19.13 -36.06 -35.34
C LYS A 625 18.22 -36.69 -36.39
N GLN A 626 18.31 -36.18 -37.62
CA GLN A 626 17.73 -36.84 -38.79
C GLN A 626 18.88 -37.41 -39.65
N ASN A 627 18.86 -38.73 -39.91
CA ASN A 627 19.82 -39.42 -40.79
C ASN A 627 21.31 -39.12 -40.47
N ASP A 628 21.70 -39.26 -39.19
CA ASP A 628 23.07 -39.05 -38.68
C ASP A 628 23.67 -37.64 -38.85
N HIS A 629 22.90 -36.65 -39.27
CA HIS A 629 23.30 -35.25 -39.26
C HIS A 629 22.51 -34.44 -38.21
N LEU A 630 23.23 -33.62 -37.43
CA LEU A 630 22.65 -32.54 -36.62
C LEU A 630 22.24 -31.41 -37.57
N TYR A 631 20.95 -31.26 -37.86
CA TYR A 631 20.47 -30.15 -38.70
C TYR A 631 19.38 -29.29 -38.06
N VAL A 632 18.69 -29.74 -37.00
CA VAL A 632 17.49 -29.04 -36.52
C VAL A 632 17.41 -29.03 -34.99
N THR A 633 17.33 -27.83 -34.41
CA THR A 633 16.88 -27.62 -33.03
C THR A 633 15.41 -28.00 -32.94
N ASN A 634 15.11 -29.02 -32.13
CA ASN A 634 13.74 -29.37 -31.76
C ASN A 634 13.22 -28.36 -30.75
N LYS A 635 12.06 -27.77 -31.05
CA LYS A 635 11.37 -26.88 -30.10
C LYS A 635 10.43 -27.72 -29.25
N ASP A 636 10.49 -27.56 -27.93
CA ASP A 636 9.64 -28.26 -26.98
C ASP A 636 8.96 -27.26 -26.03
N ILE A 637 7.84 -27.64 -25.44
CA ILE A 637 7.17 -26.83 -24.41
C ILE A 637 7.76 -27.19 -23.04
N TYR A 638 8.20 -26.16 -22.33
CA TYR A 638 8.64 -26.25 -20.94
C TYR A 638 7.71 -25.44 -20.05
N MET A 639 7.74 -25.74 -18.76
CA MET A 639 6.98 -25.06 -17.72
C MET A 639 7.87 -24.81 -16.50
N CYS A 640 7.69 -23.66 -15.86
CA CYS A 640 8.18 -23.37 -14.53
C CYS A 640 6.99 -23.22 -13.59
N THR A 641 7.04 -23.89 -12.45
CA THR A 641 6.16 -23.59 -11.31
C THR A 641 6.93 -22.69 -10.34
N VAL A 642 6.35 -21.54 -10.04
CA VAL A 642 6.92 -20.52 -9.15
C VAL A 642 6.26 -20.64 -7.78
N SER A 643 7.00 -21.13 -6.80
CA SER A 643 6.52 -21.25 -5.43
C SER A 643 7.27 -20.28 -4.52
N GLU A 644 6.62 -19.71 -3.52
CA GLU A 644 7.32 -18.96 -2.47
C GLU A 644 8.29 -19.91 -1.75
N ALA A 645 9.56 -19.53 -1.69
CA ALA A 645 10.58 -20.18 -0.89
C ALA A 645 10.63 -19.52 0.48
N GLU A 646 10.72 -20.34 1.52
CA GLU A 646 11.20 -19.89 2.82
C GLU A 646 12.62 -19.30 2.65
N PRO A 647 12.89 -18.06 3.11
CA PRO A 647 14.17 -17.41 2.88
C PRO A 647 15.31 -18.25 3.45
N SER A 648 16.30 -18.58 2.60
CA SER A 648 17.48 -19.32 3.06
C SER A 648 18.39 -18.38 3.88
N LEU A 649 18.42 -18.62 5.19
CA LEU A 649 19.10 -17.86 6.24
C LEU A 649 20.65 -17.87 6.12
N LYS A 650 21.25 -16.90 5.42
CA LYS A 650 22.67 -16.58 5.65
C LYS A 650 22.78 -15.17 6.22
N ALA A 651 22.99 -15.05 7.52
CA ALA A 651 23.29 -13.77 8.17
C ALA A 651 24.59 -13.16 7.60
N PRO A 652 24.67 -11.83 7.46
CA PRO A 652 25.87 -11.21 6.94
C PRO A 652 26.97 -11.23 8.01
N VAL A 653 28.23 -11.22 7.58
CA VAL A 653 29.40 -11.10 8.47
C VAL A 653 30.22 -9.93 8.00
N ALA A 654 30.29 -8.88 8.83
CA ALA A 654 31.00 -7.64 8.55
C ALA A 654 32.51 -7.86 8.51
N ASP A 655 33.15 -7.40 7.45
CA ASP A 655 34.60 -7.34 7.36
C ASP A 655 35.04 -6.17 6.47
N PHE A 656 36.20 -5.59 6.73
CA PHE A 656 36.73 -4.47 5.94
C PHE A 656 38.24 -4.29 6.06
N SER A 657 38.77 -3.45 5.17
CA SER A 657 40.18 -3.05 5.12
C SER A 657 40.33 -1.57 4.77
N ALA A 658 41.47 -0.95 5.10
CA ALA A 658 41.84 0.40 4.70
C ALA A 658 43.13 0.42 3.87
N ASN A 659 43.26 1.37 2.94
CA ASN A 659 44.48 1.55 2.15
C ASN A 659 45.67 2.10 2.97
N THR A 660 45.39 2.85 4.04
CA THR A 660 46.37 3.34 5.02
C THR A 660 45.73 3.42 6.41
N THR A 661 46.52 3.17 7.44
CA THR A 661 46.09 3.23 8.85
C THR A 661 46.79 4.32 9.65
N SER A 662 47.73 5.06 9.03
CA SER A 662 48.37 6.21 9.68
C SER A 662 48.89 7.26 8.71
N GLY A 663 49.07 8.48 9.20
CA GLY A 663 49.62 9.61 8.45
C GLY A 663 49.44 10.94 9.17
N ASN A 664 49.78 12.05 8.51
CA ASN A 664 49.58 13.39 9.05
C ASN A 664 48.19 13.93 8.69
N SER A 665 47.63 14.78 9.55
CA SER A 665 46.40 15.52 9.21
C SER A 665 46.68 16.57 8.12
N PRO A 666 45.82 16.71 7.09
CA PRO A 666 44.63 15.90 6.82
C PRO A 666 44.97 14.54 6.17
N LEU A 667 44.45 13.46 6.74
CA LEU A 667 44.67 12.10 6.22
C LEU A 667 43.44 11.59 5.47
N LYS A 668 43.57 11.40 4.15
CA LYS A 668 42.54 10.78 3.32
C LYS A 668 42.71 9.26 3.28
N VAL A 669 41.69 8.52 3.69
CA VAL A 669 41.68 7.05 3.77
C VAL A 669 40.56 6.50 2.89
N LEU A 670 40.86 5.43 2.14
CA LEU A 670 39.89 4.62 1.41
C LEU A 670 39.67 3.33 2.19
N PHE A 671 38.43 3.10 2.60
CA PHE A 671 37.97 1.87 3.22
C PHE A 671 37.25 0.99 2.18
N ALA A 672 37.53 -0.30 2.22
CA ALA A 672 36.98 -1.29 1.31
C ALA A 672 36.32 -2.44 2.07
N ASP A 673 35.09 -2.77 1.69
CA ASP A 673 34.31 -3.88 2.23
C ASP A 673 34.92 -5.25 1.88
N ARG A 674 34.84 -6.17 2.83
CA ARG A 674 35.24 -7.59 2.74
C ARG A 674 34.17 -8.52 3.31
N SER A 675 32.97 -7.99 3.55
CA SER A 675 31.89 -8.71 4.22
C SER A 675 31.37 -9.89 3.38
N THR A 676 30.75 -10.85 4.05
CA THR A 676 30.11 -12.01 3.41
C THR A 676 28.63 -12.07 3.73
N GLY A 677 27.87 -12.87 2.97
CA GLY A 677 26.43 -13.06 3.20
C GLY A 677 25.57 -12.05 2.47
N GLU A 678 25.96 -11.64 1.26
CA GLU A 678 25.19 -10.75 0.37
C GLU A 678 24.59 -9.51 1.07
N PRO A 679 25.43 -8.67 1.70
CA PRO A 679 24.92 -7.43 2.27
C PRO A 679 24.36 -6.50 1.19
N VAL A 680 23.25 -5.85 1.51
CA VAL A 680 22.53 -4.90 0.64
C VAL A 680 22.63 -3.46 1.17
N TYR A 681 23.16 -3.28 2.37
CA TYR A 681 23.36 -1.98 3.02
C TYR A 681 24.65 -1.95 3.84
N TRP A 682 25.34 -0.80 3.80
CA TRP A 682 26.60 -0.53 4.50
C TRP A 682 26.48 0.79 5.27
N LEU A 683 26.89 0.78 6.54
CA LEU A 683 27.06 1.96 7.39
C LEU A 683 28.49 1.98 7.95
N TRP A 684 29.25 2.99 7.53
CA TRP A 684 30.58 3.27 8.06
C TRP A 684 30.50 4.33 9.15
N ASP A 685 31.07 4.04 10.31
CA ASP A 685 31.41 5.01 11.35
C ASP A 685 32.93 5.15 11.38
N PHE A 686 33.43 6.36 11.12
CA PHE A 686 34.87 6.63 11.10
C PHE A 686 35.42 7.01 12.48
N GLY A 687 34.60 7.10 13.52
CA GLY A 687 35.01 7.41 14.90
C GLY A 687 35.22 8.89 15.19
N ASP A 688 34.86 9.79 14.26
CA ASP A 688 34.97 11.25 14.40
C ASP A 688 33.62 11.98 14.36
N GLY A 689 32.52 11.24 14.44
CA GLY A 689 31.15 11.73 14.34
C GLY A 689 30.65 11.93 12.91
N ILE A 690 31.43 11.53 11.90
CA ILE A 690 31.03 11.51 10.49
C ILE A 690 30.79 10.07 10.05
N TYR A 691 29.71 9.87 9.29
CA TYR A 691 29.27 8.56 8.82
C TYR A 691 29.19 8.53 7.29
N SER A 692 29.27 7.32 6.72
CA SER A 692 28.89 7.07 5.33
C SER A 692 27.84 5.96 5.28
N ARG A 693 26.70 6.24 4.64
CA ARG A 693 25.60 5.27 4.43
C ARG A 693 25.62 4.83 2.96
N HIS A 694 25.24 3.57 2.69
CA HIS A 694 25.08 2.95 1.37
C HIS A 694 26.36 2.72 0.54
N ALA A 695 27.50 3.21 1.00
CA ALA A 695 28.74 3.07 0.26
C ALA A 695 29.37 1.69 0.52
N LEU A 696 29.39 0.81 -0.49
CA LEU A 696 30.18 -0.44 -0.44
C LEU A 696 31.64 -0.14 -0.05
N ASN A 697 32.25 0.87 -0.68
CA ASN A 697 33.56 1.38 -0.32
C ASN A 697 33.45 2.86 0.01
N ALA A 698 34.05 3.31 1.11
CA ALA A 698 33.93 4.69 1.56
C ALA A 698 35.29 5.40 1.57
N THR A 699 35.31 6.67 1.19
CA THR A 699 36.50 7.53 1.30
C THR A 699 36.23 8.59 2.34
N HIS A 700 37.09 8.69 3.36
CA HIS A 700 36.98 9.67 4.44
C HIS A 700 38.26 10.48 4.60
N THR A 701 38.16 11.72 5.06
CA THR A 701 39.32 12.59 5.34
C THR A 701 39.30 13.03 6.79
N PHE A 702 40.24 12.50 7.57
CA PHE A 702 40.44 12.89 8.96
C PHE A 702 41.22 14.21 9.03
N THR A 703 40.57 15.26 9.52
CA THR A 703 41.12 16.63 9.54
C THR A 703 41.79 17.02 10.86
N LYS A 704 41.72 16.17 11.89
CA LYS A 704 42.32 16.42 13.20
C LYS A 704 43.27 15.28 13.57
N PRO A 705 44.40 15.57 14.25
CA PRO A 705 45.20 14.54 14.88
C PRO A 705 44.40 13.78 15.94
N GLY A 706 44.59 12.47 16.03
CA GLY A 706 43.82 11.61 16.92
C GLY A 706 43.97 10.14 16.56
N LYS A 707 43.36 9.28 17.39
CA LYS A 707 43.16 7.86 17.10
C LYS A 707 41.67 7.63 16.95
N TYR A 708 41.29 6.86 15.93
CA TYR A 708 39.90 6.69 15.55
C TYR A 708 39.54 5.21 15.49
N ASP A 709 38.47 4.84 16.21
CA ASP A 709 37.84 3.54 16.11
C ASP A 709 36.96 3.53 14.86
N VAL A 710 37.18 2.59 13.94
CA VAL A 710 36.38 2.51 12.72
C VAL A 710 35.47 1.30 12.81
N SER A 711 34.19 1.48 12.50
CA SER A 711 33.23 0.39 12.40
C SER A 711 32.53 0.34 11.04
N LEU A 712 32.27 -0.89 10.59
CA LEU A 712 31.40 -1.18 9.45
C LEU A 712 30.24 -2.03 9.94
N THR A 713 29.02 -1.54 9.77
CA THR A 713 27.79 -2.33 9.91
C THR A 713 27.30 -2.69 8.52
N VAL A 714 27.23 -3.98 8.22
CA VAL A 714 26.62 -4.50 7.00
C VAL A 714 25.30 -5.16 7.32
N THR A 715 24.32 -5.00 6.44
CA THR A 715 22.98 -5.54 6.62
C THR A 715 22.55 -6.24 5.35
N ASN A 716 21.94 -7.41 5.50
CA ASN A 716 21.15 -8.06 4.47
C ASN A 716 19.70 -8.16 4.93
N GLU A 717 18.84 -8.74 4.11
CA GLU A 717 17.40 -8.86 4.37
C GLU A 717 17.10 -9.47 5.75
N ASN A 718 17.97 -10.36 6.26
CA ASN A 718 17.70 -11.12 7.47
C ASN A 718 18.22 -10.45 8.76
N SER A 719 19.40 -9.83 8.72
CA SER A 719 20.03 -9.26 9.92
C SER A 719 21.16 -8.28 9.58
N SER A 720 21.62 -7.58 10.61
CA SER A 720 22.80 -6.73 10.57
C SER A 720 23.95 -7.36 11.35
N ASN A 721 25.17 -7.12 10.88
CA ASN A 721 26.39 -7.44 11.61
C ASN A 721 27.34 -6.26 11.60
N THR A 722 28.01 -6.00 12.72
CA THR A 722 28.96 -4.89 12.88
C THR A 722 30.34 -5.43 13.22
N LYS A 723 31.36 -4.93 12.52
CA LYS A 723 32.76 -5.09 12.88
C LYS A 723 33.34 -3.74 13.27
N THR A 724 33.95 -3.68 14.45
CA THR A 724 34.69 -2.49 14.92
C THR A 724 36.16 -2.85 15.09
N ILE A 725 37.06 -2.02 14.55
CA ILE A 725 38.49 -2.11 14.78
C ILE A 725 38.90 -0.88 15.62
N PRO A 726 39.24 -1.06 16.91
CA PRO A 726 39.69 0.03 17.77
C PRO A 726 41.03 0.63 17.32
N GLU A 727 41.18 1.93 17.48
CA GLU A 727 42.35 2.74 17.11
C GLU A 727 42.87 2.45 15.68
N TYR A 728 41.97 2.09 14.75
CA TYR A 728 42.34 1.61 13.42
C TYR A 728 43.07 2.66 12.59
N ILE A 729 42.70 3.93 12.73
CA ILE A 729 43.38 5.06 12.06
C ILE A 729 44.09 5.93 13.10
N THR A 730 45.37 6.18 12.89
CA THR A 730 46.19 7.11 13.70
C THR A 730 46.64 8.31 12.88
N VAL A 731 46.14 9.50 13.23
CA VAL A 731 46.46 10.76 12.55
C VAL A 731 47.38 11.60 13.44
N SER A 732 48.55 11.96 12.92
CA SER A 732 49.53 12.81 13.60
C SER A 732 49.42 14.26 13.15
N ALA A 733 49.90 15.21 13.97
CA ALA A 733 50.07 16.58 13.53
C ALA A 733 51.21 16.68 12.50
N GLU A 734 51.05 17.54 11.50
CA GLU A 734 52.12 17.82 10.53
C GLU A 734 53.31 18.44 11.27
N ASN A 735 54.44 17.71 11.35
CA ASN A 735 55.66 18.26 11.92
C ASN A 735 56.28 19.24 10.93
N HIS A 736 56.09 20.54 11.15
CA HIS A 736 56.89 21.58 10.52
C HIS A 736 58.33 21.48 11.06
N ILE A 737 59.22 20.88 10.27
CA ILE A 737 60.68 20.95 10.50
C ILE A 737 61.22 22.19 9.80
#